data_AF-A0A821TUV1-F1
#
_entry.id   AF-A0A821TUV1-F1
#
_cell.length_a   1.000
_cell.length_b   1.000
_cell.length_c   1.000
_cell.angle_alpha   90.00
_cell.angle_beta   90.00
_cell.angle_gamma   90.00
#
_symmetry.space_group_name_H-M   'P 1'
#
loop_
_entity.id
_entity.type
_entity.pdbx_description
1 polymer ?
#
loop_
_entity_poly.entity_id
_entity_poly.type
_entity_poly.pdbx_seq_one_letter_code
_entity_poly.pdbx_strand_id
1 'polypeptide(L)'
;MARRHKLLNTKILAGHTLGLVEVAFHTTRLNRANMEQLPFPDENFHEDIEEQFLRNNKFTLEHIHHCNGRAFVPKVPVHIISITIENSHGDFRQLLDPYLNPDEDDRYPWFPGKIGQKTLVNQKMLDEDCNHLTAYLNKVVTHPKFRTHPATRTFFNVSCLSFVDGLSTSRKEGSLLKQSHYYNRSRRTPFDQPLITKLGKHNYEERWLVIKDTYVVYMQPDTYEILFPILVDRKFEVTHSRHHIDNYYRIKIKNIQCKIVLKCRTSLECEEWMQNFKMLIEQPYGFIGRHANRFNSYAPIRENQRAHWFINGKSYMKAVARALLTAKEEVFITDWWLSPEILMIRPTEDETYRLDNLLATVAAKGVRVYVMVFKELKRVLPLSSLYTKKKLMSKNKNGFIKVLRHPDHHNKNRVIMWSHHEKMVVIDQKIAFVGGIDLCYGRWDDEYMRLVDLGNENITRLYLPSELNPTQQITRQMADRLHTLVMTRSDRMKTALHSLSQINEDTESLDLTSTNETQIYSKSWTTKLDQLTSASKTKPDIIFITESQDSDDSDSDESFDEQQSVASIMISDNDRRHRLFIGKDYANDYEKGFEKAVAPYEDNIDRKHVPRMPWHDEALVVFGQGARDVARHFIQRWNIHKCEKNLNDDSYSFLLPKSYSDIEDLTVDNWREFLDDEPFCVDTQCVRSTSLWSSGIKSTEKSIQNAYIQMIGAAKHYIYIENQFFITIVGDRLVKNELAKALFMRIKQAHESKEKFRIYVVIPLFPGFDSLNALHAVLFFIMRSITKGGNSLFCRLEKE
;
A
#
# COMPACT_ATOMS: atom_id res chain seq x y z
N MET A 1 13.56 -76.18 -13.53
CA MET A 1 12.21 -76.77 -13.70
C MET A 1 11.32 -75.68 -14.27
N ALA A 2 11.06 -75.71 -15.58
CA ALA A 2 9.75 -76.03 -16.19
C ALA A 2 8.69 -74.94 -15.93
N ARG A 3 7.94 -74.36 -16.87
CA ARG A 3 7.70 -74.45 -18.32
C ARG A 3 6.91 -73.17 -18.68
N ARG A 4 7.28 -72.43 -19.74
CA ARG A 4 6.51 -72.20 -21.00
C ARG A 4 4.98 -72.09 -20.93
N HIS A 5 4.44 -70.94 -21.37
CA HIS A 5 3.49 -70.71 -22.50
C HIS A 5 3.10 -69.20 -22.52
N LYS A 6 3.29 -68.33 -23.51
CA LYS A 6 3.22 -68.27 -24.99
C LYS A 6 1.81 -67.95 -25.54
N LEU A 7 1.74 -66.79 -26.25
CA LEU A 7 0.75 -66.34 -27.27
C LEU A 7 -0.62 -65.85 -26.74
N LEU A 8 -1.26 -64.79 -27.28
CA LEU A 8 -1.35 -64.35 -28.68
C LEU A 8 -1.53 -62.82 -28.83
N ASN A 9 -1.08 -62.34 -29.99
CA ASN A 9 -1.31 -61.02 -30.59
C ASN A 9 -2.79 -60.77 -30.96
N THR A 10 -3.20 -59.50 -30.97
CA THR A 10 -4.04 -58.97 -32.07
C THR A 10 -3.78 -57.48 -32.26
N LYS A 11 -3.23 -57.13 -33.44
CA LYS A 11 -3.19 -55.77 -34.01
C LYS A 11 -4.50 -55.55 -34.78
N ILE A 12 -5.13 -54.39 -34.67
CA ILE A 12 -5.89 -53.76 -35.75
C ILE A 12 -5.60 -52.25 -35.76
N LEU A 13 -5.51 -51.73 -36.98
CA LEU A 13 -5.05 -50.43 -37.47
C LEU A 13 -6.16 -49.35 -37.55
N ALA A 14 -5.70 -48.10 -37.66
CA ALA A 14 -6.17 -47.01 -38.55
C ALA A 14 -7.23 -45.97 -38.07
N GLY A 15 -6.95 -44.71 -38.48
CA GLY A 15 -7.91 -43.62 -38.76
C GLY A 15 -7.78 -42.41 -37.82
N HIS A 16 -7.14 -41.28 -38.21
CA HIS A 16 -7.74 -40.10 -38.90
C HIS A 16 -8.89 -39.46 -38.08
N THR A 17 -9.04 -38.16 -37.80
CA THR A 17 -8.59 -36.90 -38.45
C THR A 17 -8.89 -35.70 -37.50
N LEU A 18 -8.31 -34.54 -37.83
CA LEU A 18 -8.66 -33.19 -37.35
C LEU A 18 -10.16 -32.87 -37.26
N GLY A 19 -10.51 -31.95 -36.34
CA GLY A 19 -11.80 -31.26 -36.32
C GLY A 19 -11.77 -30.03 -35.41
N LEU A 20 -11.39 -28.89 -36.00
CA LEU A 20 -11.74 -27.54 -35.53
C LEU A 20 -13.27 -27.39 -35.49
N VAL A 21 -13.81 -26.79 -34.43
CA VAL A 21 -15.14 -26.17 -34.45
C VAL A 21 -15.10 -24.86 -33.68
N GLU A 22 -15.16 -23.76 -34.43
CA GLU A 22 -15.67 -22.46 -33.99
C GLU A 22 -17.15 -22.58 -33.59
N VAL A 23 -17.55 -21.91 -32.52
CA VAL A 23 -18.95 -21.47 -32.35
C VAL A 23 -18.94 -20.03 -31.85
N ALA A 24 -19.55 -19.17 -32.66
CA ALA A 24 -19.84 -17.77 -32.38
C ALA A 24 -21.36 -17.56 -32.20
N PHE A 25 -21.70 -16.44 -31.56
CA PHE A 25 -23.01 -15.78 -31.39
C PHE A 25 -23.99 -16.41 -30.38
N HIS A 26 -24.69 -15.65 -29.52
CA HIS A 26 -25.54 -14.50 -29.85
C HIS A 26 -25.70 -13.52 -28.68
N THR A 27 -25.78 -12.24 -29.03
CA THR A 27 -26.22 -11.11 -28.21
C THR A 27 -27.75 -11.03 -28.19
N THR A 28 -28.34 -10.73 -27.03
CA THR A 28 -29.74 -10.27 -26.94
C THR A 28 -29.84 -9.09 -25.99
N ARG A 29 -30.34 -7.97 -26.54
CA ARG A 29 -30.79 -6.76 -25.84
C ARG A 29 -31.98 -7.07 -24.92
N LEU A 30 -32.04 -6.46 -23.74
CA LEU A 30 -33.29 -6.15 -23.05
C LEU A 30 -33.24 -4.76 -22.42
N ASN A 31 -34.36 -4.05 -22.55
CA ASN A 31 -34.56 -2.61 -22.34
C ASN A 31 -34.66 -2.20 -20.86
N ARG A 32 -34.29 -0.94 -20.61
CA ARG A 32 -34.67 -0.14 -19.43
C ARG A 32 -36.17 0.15 -19.43
N ALA A 33 -36.84 -0.10 -18.30
CA ALA A 33 -37.93 0.75 -17.80
C ALA A 33 -38.20 0.45 -16.31
N ASN A 34 -38.39 1.54 -15.55
CA ASN A 34 -38.94 1.64 -14.19
C ASN A 34 -37.96 1.46 -13.01
N MET A 35 -37.32 2.59 -12.66
CA MET A 35 -37.03 2.97 -11.29
C MET A 35 -38.35 3.24 -10.56
N GLU A 36 -38.55 2.65 -9.39
CA GLU A 36 -39.03 3.32 -8.17
C GLU A 36 -39.12 2.32 -7.00
N GLN A 37 -38.70 2.80 -5.82
CA GLN A 37 -38.82 2.19 -4.47
C GLN A 37 -37.72 1.19 -4.05
N LEU A 38 -36.77 1.71 -3.28
CA LEU A 38 -35.77 0.98 -2.49
C LEU A 38 -36.39 0.36 -1.24
N PRO A 39 -36.16 -0.93 -0.95
CA PRO A 39 -36.00 -1.43 0.40
C PRO A 39 -34.51 -1.72 0.70
N PHE A 40 -34.20 -1.71 1.99
CA PHE A 40 -32.91 -2.02 2.61
C PHE A 40 -32.29 -3.33 2.06
N PRO A 41 -30.95 -3.48 2.07
CA PRO A 41 -30.29 -4.63 1.45
C PRO A 41 -30.65 -5.95 2.15
N ASP A 42 -31.12 -6.89 1.32
CA ASP A 42 -31.53 -8.27 1.62
C ASP A 42 -30.42 -9.11 2.28
N GLU A 43 -30.87 -10.10 3.05
CA GLU A 43 -30.09 -11.23 3.61
C GLU A 43 -29.42 -12.11 2.52
N ASN A 44 -29.75 -11.90 1.24
CA ASN A 44 -29.32 -12.72 0.09
C ASN A 44 -27.84 -12.56 -0.32
N PHE A 45 -27.10 -11.59 0.23
CA PHE A 45 -25.68 -11.39 -0.19
C PHE A 45 -24.70 -12.37 0.48
N HIS A 46 -25.07 -12.94 1.63
CA HIS A 46 -24.31 -14.06 2.22
C HIS A 46 -24.40 -15.32 1.35
N GLU A 47 -25.52 -15.51 0.64
CA GLU A 47 -25.73 -16.65 -0.25
C GLU A 47 -24.79 -16.62 -1.46
N ASP A 48 -24.47 -15.47 -2.05
CA ASP A 48 -23.60 -15.39 -3.24
C ASP A 48 -22.13 -15.76 -2.95
N ILE A 49 -21.57 -15.32 -1.81
CA ILE A 49 -20.20 -15.66 -1.40
C ILE A 49 -20.13 -17.12 -0.96
N GLU A 50 -21.14 -17.56 -0.21
CA GLU A 50 -21.26 -18.96 0.18
C GLU A 50 -21.42 -19.85 -1.07
N GLU A 51 -22.27 -19.49 -2.03
CA GLU A 51 -22.41 -20.21 -3.30
C GLU A 51 -21.12 -20.28 -4.12
N GLN A 52 -20.37 -19.18 -4.23
CA GLN A 52 -19.09 -19.19 -4.96
C GLN A 52 -18.05 -20.08 -4.26
N PHE A 53 -18.01 -20.04 -2.93
CA PHE A 53 -17.21 -20.97 -2.12
C PHE A 53 -17.65 -22.42 -2.33
N LEU A 54 -18.96 -22.69 -2.29
CA LEU A 54 -19.56 -24.00 -2.47
C LEU A 54 -19.28 -24.55 -3.87
N ARG A 55 -19.28 -23.71 -4.91
CA ARG A 55 -18.92 -24.12 -6.29
C ARG A 55 -17.44 -24.51 -6.39
N ASN A 56 -16.55 -23.75 -5.75
CA ASN A 56 -15.10 -23.97 -5.83
C ASN A 56 -14.56 -25.07 -4.90
N ASN A 57 -15.31 -25.48 -3.88
CA ASN A 57 -14.89 -26.44 -2.86
C ASN A 57 -15.77 -27.71 -2.79
N LYS A 58 -16.43 -28.07 -3.90
CA LYS A 58 -17.16 -29.33 -4.03
C LYS A 58 -16.26 -30.46 -4.52
N PHE A 59 -16.24 -31.56 -3.80
CA PHE A 59 -15.83 -32.87 -4.31
C PHE A 59 -16.80 -33.32 -5.41
N THR A 60 -16.24 -33.90 -6.47
CA THR A 60 -16.98 -34.55 -7.57
C THR A 60 -16.65 -36.04 -7.60
N LEU A 61 -17.45 -36.84 -8.31
CA LEU A 61 -17.19 -38.27 -8.45
C LEU A 61 -15.83 -38.59 -9.06
N GLU A 62 -15.35 -37.74 -9.97
CA GLU A 62 -14.02 -37.88 -10.59
C GLU A 62 -12.88 -37.79 -9.58
N HIS A 63 -13.13 -37.15 -8.43
CA HIS A 63 -12.16 -37.08 -7.34
C HIS A 63 -12.07 -38.36 -6.53
N ILE A 64 -12.96 -39.35 -6.70
CA ILE A 64 -12.98 -40.59 -5.89
C ILE A 64 -12.73 -41.81 -6.81
N HIS A 65 -11.72 -42.63 -6.53
CA HIS A 65 -11.42 -43.89 -7.23
C HIS A 65 -11.40 -45.06 -6.26
N HIS A 66 -11.73 -46.26 -6.73
CA HIS A 66 -11.68 -47.47 -5.90
C HIS A 66 -10.43 -48.30 -6.18
N CYS A 67 -9.66 -48.65 -5.14
CA CYS A 67 -8.57 -49.63 -5.21
C CYS A 67 -8.77 -50.68 -4.11
N ASN A 68 -8.88 -51.96 -4.48
CA ASN A 68 -9.01 -53.12 -3.56
C ASN A 68 -10.13 -52.98 -2.51
N GLY A 69 -11.34 -52.59 -2.92
CA GLY A 69 -12.50 -52.50 -2.01
C GLY A 69 -12.48 -51.31 -1.05
N ARG A 70 -11.52 -50.39 -1.19
CA ARG A 70 -11.47 -49.11 -0.45
C ARG A 70 -11.64 -47.94 -1.42
N ALA A 71 -12.47 -46.96 -1.04
CA ALA A 71 -12.58 -45.70 -1.75
C ALA A 71 -11.33 -44.85 -1.45
N PHE A 72 -10.66 -44.40 -2.50
CA PHE A 72 -9.52 -43.48 -2.53
C PHE A 72 -9.96 -42.17 -3.18
N VAL A 73 -9.28 -41.07 -2.91
CA VAL A 73 -9.53 -39.77 -3.58
C VAL A 73 -8.30 -39.36 -4.38
N PRO A 74 -8.24 -39.56 -5.72
CA PRO A 74 -7.05 -39.18 -6.51
C PRO A 74 -7.05 -37.74 -7.03
N LYS A 75 -5.87 -37.34 -7.49
CA LYS A 75 -5.48 -35.94 -7.75
C LYS A 75 -6.27 -35.28 -8.92
N VAL A 76 -6.92 -34.14 -8.60
CA VAL A 76 -7.33 -32.97 -9.46
C VAL A 76 -8.78 -32.99 -10.03
N PRO A 77 -9.51 -31.85 -10.11
CA PRO A 77 -9.19 -30.45 -9.75
C PRO A 77 -9.98 -29.88 -8.55
N VAL A 78 -9.60 -30.28 -7.35
CA VAL A 78 -9.39 -29.41 -6.19
C VAL A 78 -8.10 -29.94 -5.57
N HIS A 79 -7.04 -29.14 -5.44
CA HIS A 79 -5.77 -29.61 -4.86
C HIS A 79 -5.91 -29.81 -3.34
N ILE A 80 -6.73 -30.79 -2.93
CA ILE A 80 -6.73 -31.37 -1.60
C ILE A 80 -5.83 -32.60 -1.62
N ILE A 81 -4.93 -32.62 -0.65
CA ILE A 81 -3.91 -33.61 -0.35
C ILE A 81 -4.56 -35.01 -0.35
N SER A 82 -3.85 -36.02 -0.87
CA SER A 82 -4.33 -37.41 -0.80
C SER A 82 -4.59 -37.76 0.67
N ILE A 83 -5.85 -37.99 1.03
CA ILE A 83 -6.17 -38.61 2.30
C ILE A 83 -5.89 -40.10 2.12
N THR A 84 -4.71 -40.55 2.52
CA THR A 84 -4.60 -41.95 2.91
C THR A 84 -5.39 -42.04 4.21
N ILE A 85 -6.55 -42.72 4.19
CA ILE A 85 -7.27 -43.07 5.43
C ILE A 85 -6.41 -44.14 6.14
N GLU A 86 -5.29 -43.70 6.72
CA GLU A 86 -4.34 -44.53 7.49
C GLU A 86 -4.80 -44.67 8.94
N ASN A 87 -5.54 -43.70 9.46
CA ASN A 87 -6.12 -43.74 10.80
C ASN A 87 -7.53 -44.33 10.73
N SER A 88 -7.83 -45.24 11.66
CA SER A 88 -9.13 -45.89 11.83
C SER A 88 -10.27 -44.87 11.79
N HIS A 89 -11.13 -45.00 10.79
CA HIS A 89 -12.36 -44.24 10.59
C HIS A 89 -13.28 -44.12 11.84
N GLY A 90 -13.14 -45.04 12.81
CA GLY A 90 -13.81 -44.94 14.11
C GLY A 90 -13.43 -43.70 14.92
N ASP A 91 -12.19 -43.22 14.79
CA ASP A 91 -11.67 -42.09 15.58
C ASP A 91 -12.21 -40.74 15.09
N PHE A 92 -12.40 -40.56 13.77
CA PHE A 92 -12.92 -39.30 13.22
C PHE A 92 -14.40 -39.07 13.60
N ARG A 93 -15.21 -40.13 13.59
CA ARG A 93 -16.60 -40.09 14.06
C ARG A 93 -16.68 -39.80 15.57
N GLN A 94 -15.87 -40.48 16.38
CA GLN A 94 -15.80 -40.24 17.83
C GLN A 94 -15.28 -38.85 18.19
N LEU A 95 -14.47 -38.22 17.33
CA LEU A 95 -14.00 -36.84 17.53
C LEU A 95 -15.05 -35.78 17.18
N LEU A 96 -16.05 -36.11 16.37
CA LEU A 96 -17.18 -35.23 16.06
C LEU A 96 -18.37 -35.49 17.00
N ASP A 97 -18.64 -36.76 17.38
CA ASP A 97 -19.77 -37.24 18.21
C ASP A 97 -20.09 -36.38 19.47
N PRO A 98 -19.13 -35.91 20.28
CA PRO A 98 -19.41 -35.11 21.48
C PRO A 98 -20.03 -33.74 21.22
N TYR A 99 -19.95 -33.25 19.97
CA TYR A 99 -20.50 -31.96 19.55
C TYR A 99 -21.76 -32.14 18.71
N LEU A 100 -22.29 -33.36 18.62
CA LEU A 100 -23.48 -33.68 17.87
C LEU A 100 -24.67 -33.73 18.82
N ASN A 101 -25.62 -32.80 18.65
CA ASN A 101 -26.95 -32.92 19.26
C ASN A 101 -27.83 -33.74 18.29
N PRO A 102 -28.21 -34.99 18.62
CA PRO A 102 -28.95 -35.86 17.69
C PRO A 102 -30.35 -35.32 17.35
N ASP A 103 -30.91 -34.45 18.18
CA ASP A 103 -32.32 -34.05 18.13
C ASP A 103 -32.56 -32.70 17.42
N GLU A 104 -31.53 -32.00 16.91
CA GLU A 104 -31.68 -30.60 16.47
C GLU A 104 -31.40 -30.25 14.99
N ASP A 105 -30.97 -31.15 14.09
CA ASP A 105 -30.74 -30.72 12.69
C ASP A 105 -30.77 -31.84 11.61
N ASP A 106 -31.72 -31.79 10.68
CA ASP A 106 -31.79 -32.66 9.48
C ASP A 106 -30.63 -32.42 8.48
N ARG A 107 -29.77 -31.43 8.74
CA ARG A 107 -28.64 -31.03 7.87
C ARG A 107 -27.32 -31.77 8.14
N TYR A 108 -27.35 -32.90 8.85
CA TYR A 108 -26.15 -33.64 9.22
C TYR A 108 -25.47 -34.41 8.06
N PRO A 109 -24.12 -34.45 8.00
CA PRO A 109 -23.38 -35.38 7.14
C PRO A 109 -23.46 -36.80 7.70
N TRP A 110 -24.35 -37.64 7.16
CA TRP A 110 -24.36 -39.08 7.49
C TRP A 110 -23.22 -39.78 6.76
N PHE A 111 -22.26 -40.35 7.51
CA PHE A 111 -21.22 -41.17 6.90
C PHE A 111 -21.81 -42.50 6.44
N PRO A 112 -21.51 -43.00 5.22
CA PRO A 112 -22.10 -44.21 4.71
C PRO A 112 -21.44 -45.41 5.41
N GLY A 113 -22.06 -45.90 6.48
CA GLY A 113 -21.46 -46.88 7.41
C GLY A 113 -21.13 -48.26 6.83
N LYS A 114 -21.27 -48.48 5.52
CA LYS A 114 -21.05 -49.77 4.84
C LYS A 114 -20.22 -49.67 3.55
N ILE A 115 -19.35 -48.67 3.41
CA ILE A 115 -18.39 -48.61 2.28
C ILE A 115 -17.36 -49.73 2.46
N GLY A 116 -17.26 -50.63 1.47
CA GLY A 116 -16.19 -51.65 1.40
C GLY A 116 -16.32 -52.89 2.31
N GLN A 117 -17.38 -53.04 3.11
CA GLN A 117 -17.60 -54.25 3.95
C GLN A 117 -18.32 -55.41 3.20
N LYS A 118 -18.41 -55.34 1.87
CA LYS A 118 -19.18 -56.28 1.06
C LYS A 118 -18.23 -57.24 0.32
N THR A 119 -18.44 -58.54 0.50
CA THR A 119 -17.60 -59.62 -0.05
C THR A 119 -17.63 -59.73 -1.59
N LEU A 120 -18.63 -59.10 -2.22
CA LEU A 120 -18.78 -58.92 -3.67
C LEU A 120 -19.25 -57.48 -3.91
N VAL A 121 -18.50 -56.73 -4.72
CA VAL A 121 -18.82 -55.33 -5.07
C VAL A 121 -18.88 -55.22 -6.58
N ASN A 122 -20.01 -54.74 -7.13
CA ASN A 122 -20.16 -54.45 -8.55
C ASN A 122 -19.94 -52.96 -8.81
N GLN A 123 -19.71 -52.55 -10.07
CA GLN A 123 -19.42 -51.16 -10.43
C GLN A 123 -20.49 -50.19 -9.95
N LYS A 124 -21.77 -50.55 -10.08
CA LYS A 124 -22.89 -49.71 -9.63
C LYS A 124 -22.85 -49.43 -8.12
N MET A 125 -22.49 -50.42 -7.31
CA MET A 125 -22.35 -50.27 -5.86
C MET A 125 -21.11 -49.44 -5.48
N LEU A 126 -20.02 -49.51 -6.26
CA LEU A 126 -18.86 -48.63 -6.10
C LEU A 126 -19.24 -47.18 -6.40
N ASP A 127 -19.99 -46.96 -7.49
CA ASP A 127 -20.46 -45.62 -7.88
C ASP A 127 -21.42 -45.04 -6.83
N GLU A 128 -22.30 -45.86 -6.24
CA GLU A 128 -23.17 -45.47 -5.11
C GLU A 128 -22.37 -45.12 -3.85
N ASP A 129 -21.35 -45.92 -3.49
CA ASP A 129 -20.47 -45.64 -2.35
C ASP A 129 -19.65 -44.36 -2.57
N CYS A 130 -19.15 -44.12 -3.80
CA CYS A 130 -18.48 -42.89 -4.20
C CYS A 130 -19.41 -41.67 -4.15
N ASN A 131 -20.66 -41.80 -4.60
CA ASN A 131 -21.67 -40.74 -4.52
C ASN A 131 -21.98 -40.37 -3.07
N HIS A 132 -22.18 -41.36 -2.21
CA HIS A 132 -22.45 -41.11 -0.80
C HIS A 132 -21.24 -40.50 -0.07
N LEU A 133 -20.03 -40.95 -0.38
CA LEU A 133 -18.80 -40.37 0.18
C LEU A 133 -18.59 -38.93 -0.31
N THR A 134 -18.84 -38.66 -1.60
CA THR A 134 -18.80 -37.32 -2.17
C THR A 134 -19.79 -36.38 -1.48
N ALA A 135 -21.03 -36.83 -1.28
CA ALA A 135 -22.06 -36.07 -0.57
C ALA A 135 -21.68 -35.78 0.90
N TYR A 136 -21.10 -36.78 1.59
CA TYR A 136 -20.60 -36.62 2.96
C TYR A 136 -19.47 -35.60 3.05
N LEU A 137 -18.42 -35.76 2.23
CA LEU A 137 -17.25 -34.88 2.23
C LEU A 137 -17.64 -33.45 1.85
N ASN A 138 -18.54 -33.31 0.86
CA ASN A 138 -19.15 -32.03 0.52
C ASN A 138 -19.81 -31.42 1.75
N LYS A 139 -20.75 -32.10 2.41
CA LYS A 139 -21.40 -31.57 3.62
C LYS A 139 -20.38 -31.14 4.71
N VAL A 140 -19.28 -31.88 4.91
CA VAL A 140 -18.23 -31.53 5.88
C VAL A 140 -17.48 -30.26 5.48
N VAL A 141 -17.05 -30.12 4.22
CA VAL A 141 -16.30 -28.94 3.78
C VAL A 141 -17.19 -27.75 3.45
N THR A 142 -18.47 -27.96 3.15
CA THR A 142 -19.42 -26.88 2.86
C THR A 142 -20.01 -26.28 4.12
N HIS A 143 -20.13 -27.03 5.21
CA HIS A 143 -20.70 -26.51 6.45
C HIS A 143 -19.63 -25.79 7.31
N PRO A 144 -19.80 -24.49 7.66
CA PRO A 144 -18.78 -23.71 8.37
C PRO A 144 -18.28 -24.35 9.67
N LYS A 145 -19.19 -24.85 10.52
CA LYS A 145 -18.82 -25.50 11.80
C LYS A 145 -17.89 -26.70 11.61
N PHE A 146 -18.17 -27.56 10.62
CA PHE A 146 -17.36 -28.75 10.36
C PHE A 146 -16.07 -28.40 9.65
N ARG A 147 -16.11 -27.51 8.65
CA ARG A 147 -14.93 -27.03 7.91
C ARG A 147 -13.84 -26.50 8.84
N THR A 148 -14.21 -25.71 9.84
CA THR A 148 -13.24 -25.10 10.76
C THR A 148 -12.79 -26.01 11.90
N HIS A 149 -13.42 -27.18 12.07
CA HIS A 149 -13.18 -28.07 13.21
C HIS A 149 -11.77 -28.68 13.17
N PRO A 150 -11.05 -28.79 14.31
CA PRO A 150 -9.71 -29.39 14.36
C PRO A 150 -9.68 -30.83 13.80
N ALA A 151 -10.69 -31.64 14.09
CA ALA A 151 -10.77 -33.01 13.56
C ALA A 151 -10.78 -33.02 12.03
N THR A 152 -11.49 -32.09 11.39
CA THR A 152 -11.56 -31.97 9.93
C THR A 152 -10.19 -31.65 9.36
N ARG A 153 -9.43 -30.75 9.98
CA ARG A 153 -8.06 -30.40 9.59
C ARG A 153 -7.12 -31.59 9.69
N THR A 154 -7.20 -32.34 10.80
CA THR A 154 -6.42 -33.57 11.00
C THR A 154 -6.80 -34.65 9.98
N PHE A 155 -8.09 -34.82 9.70
CA PHE A 155 -8.60 -35.80 8.75
C PHE A 155 -8.14 -35.53 7.32
N PHE A 156 -8.26 -34.28 6.86
CA PHE A 156 -7.78 -33.86 5.54
C PHE A 156 -6.26 -33.62 5.49
N ASN A 157 -5.59 -33.62 6.65
CA ASN A 157 -4.19 -33.27 6.80
C ASN A 157 -3.85 -31.90 6.16
N VAL A 158 -4.68 -30.89 6.44
CA VAL A 158 -4.60 -29.52 5.89
C VAL A 158 -4.64 -28.48 7.01
N SER A 159 -4.06 -27.30 6.77
CA SER A 159 -4.16 -26.16 7.69
C SER A 159 -5.46 -25.37 7.51
N CYS A 160 -5.71 -24.44 8.45
CA CYS A 160 -6.80 -23.48 8.33
C CYS A 160 -6.75 -22.63 7.04
N LEU A 161 -5.55 -22.42 6.45
CA LEU A 161 -5.38 -21.63 5.24
C LEU A 161 -5.97 -22.27 3.99
N SER A 162 -6.24 -23.58 4.01
CA SER A 162 -6.95 -24.26 2.92
C SER A 162 -8.42 -23.83 2.82
N PHE A 163 -8.98 -23.21 3.87
CA PHE A 163 -10.40 -22.87 3.97
C PHE A 163 -10.67 -21.37 4.05
N VAL A 164 -9.67 -20.53 3.77
CA VAL A 164 -9.82 -19.06 3.80
C VAL A 164 -10.11 -18.56 2.40
N ASP A 165 -11.24 -17.89 2.24
CA ASP A 165 -11.69 -17.32 0.98
C ASP A 165 -10.73 -16.23 0.47
N GLY A 166 -10.62 -16.12 -0.85
CA GLY A 166 -9.68 -15.19 -1.49
C GLY A 166 -8.20 -15.59 -1.38
N LEU A 167 -7.84 -16.58 -0.54
CA LEU A 167 -6.54 -17.24 -0.65
C LEU A 167 -6.62 -18.29 -1.76
N SER A 168 -5.53 -18.45 -2.52
CA SER A 168 -5.46 -19.49 -3.54
C SER A 168 -5.58 -20.88 -2.92
N THR A 169 -6.07 -21.86 -3.68
CA THR A 169 -5.95 -23.26 -3.27
C THR A 169 -4.49 -23.58 -2.96
N SER A 170 -4.28 -24.33 -1.88
CA SER A 170 -2.93 -24.77 -1.51
C SER A 170 -2.44 -25.79 -2.53
N ARG A 171 -1.23 -25.61 -3.05
CA ARG A 171 -0.61 -26.56 -3.98
C ARG A 171 -0.16 -27.82 -3.24
N LYS A 172 0.48 -27.61 -2.10
CA LYS A 172 0.89 -28.66 -1.16
C LYS A 172 1.00 -28.06 0.24
N GLU A 173 0.59 -28.85 1.23
CA GLU A 173 0.84 -28.57 2.63
C GLU A 173 1.42 -29.79 3.33
N GLY A 174 2.07 -29.60 4.47
CA GLY A 174 2.54 -30.69 5.31
C GLY A 174 3.71 -30.32 6.20
N SER A 175 4.05 -31.22 7.11
CA SER A 175 5.14 -31.03 8.05
C SER A 175 6.52 -31.23 7.41
N LEU A 176 7.45 -30.31 7.70
CA LEU A 176 8.87 -30.41 7.36
C LEU A 176 9.75 -29.92 8.51
N LEU A 177 10.95 -30.49 8.60
CA LEU A 177 11.94 -30.05 9.58
C LEU A 177 12.66 -28.80 9.08
N LYS A 178 12.41 -27.64 9.67
CA LYS A 178 13.08 -26.38 9.34
C LYS A 178 14.34 -26.21 10.19
N GLN A 179 15.45 -25.86 9.56
CA GLN A 179 16.69 -25.52 10.24
C GLN A 179 16.51 -24.24 11.07
N SER A 180 16.72 -24.34 12.38
CA SER A 180 16.76 -23.22 13.31
C SER A 180 18.01 -22.39 13.02
N HIS A 181 17.83 -21.10 12.81
CA HIS A 181 18.94 -20.14 12.75
C HIS A 181 19.01 -19.48 14.13
N TYR A 182 20.13 -19.62 14.83
CA TYR A 182 20.34 -18.95 16.11
C TYR A 182 20.29 -17.44 15.89
N TYR A 183 19.26 -16.78 16.40
CA TYR A 183 19.03 -15.35 16.29
C TYR A 183 20.02 -14.61 17.19
N ASN A 184 20.99 -13.89 16.61
CA ASN A 184 21.81 -12.99 17.40
C ASN A 184 20.99 -11.71 17.69
N ARG A 185 20.45 -11.59 18.92
CA ARG A 185 19.69 -10.42 19.42
C ARG A 185 20.39 -9.06 19.18
N SER A 186 21.70 -9.07 18.89
CA SER A 186 22.51 -7.86 18.65
C SER A 186 22.52 -7.34 17.20
N ARG A 187 22.11 -8.14 16.19
CA ARG A 187 21.97 -7.70 14.78
C ARG A 187 20.52 -7.90 14.34
N ARG A 188 19.73 -6.84 14.47
CA ARG A 188 18.26 -6.84 14.31
C ARG A 188 17.83 -6.71 12.84
N THR A 189 18.29 -7.61 11.99
CA THR A 189 17.57 -8.00 10.77
C THR A 189 17.54 -9.53 10.77
N PRO A 190 16.43 -10.20 10.43
CA PRO A 190 16.32 -11.66 10.56
C PRO A 190 17.26 -12.46 9.61
N PHE A 191 18.16 -11.81 8.87
CA PHE A 191 18.65 -12.30 7.59
C PHE A 191 20.15 -12.21 7.34
N ASP A 192 20.98 -11.86 8.33
CA ASP A 192 22.44 -11.84 8.18
C ASP A 192 23.13 -12.93 9.01
N GLN A 193 23.51 -13.98 8.26
CA GLN A 193 24.46 -15.07 8.51
C GLN A 193 24.30 -15.94 9.79
N PRO A 194 24.44 -17.28 9.64
CA PRO A 194 24.61 -18.14 10.79
C PRO A 194 25.90 -17.78 11.52
N LEU A 195 25.86 -17.66 12.86
CA LEU A 195 27.06 -17.90 13.65
C LEU A 195 27.51 -19.32 13.33
N ILE A 196 28.70 -19.46 12.73
CA ILE A 196 29.46 -20.70 12.82
C ILE A 196 29.82 -20.83 14.29
N THR A 197 28.94 -21.41 15.10
CA THR A 197 29.38 -22.01 16.35
C THR A 197 30.21 -23.21 15.96
N LYS A 198 31.48 -23.17 16.36
CA LYS A 198 32.52 -24.20 16.22
C LYS A 198 32.19 -25.55 16.90
N LEU A 199 30.91 -25.87 17.11
CA LEU A 199 30.45 -27.13 17.70
C LEU A 199 29.19 -27.58 16.97
N GLY A 200 29.32 -28.65 16.20
CA GLY A 200 28.30 -29.17 15.30
C GLY A 200 27.04 -29.63 16.02
N LYS A 201 25.91 -29.01 15.68
CA LYS A 201 24.57 -29.60 15.49
C LYS A 201 23.66 -28.47 15.01
N HIS A 202 23.18 -28.58 13.78
CA HIS A 202 22.08 -27.72 13.34
C HIS A 202 20.80 -28.20 14.05
N ASN A 203 20.18 -27.34 14.85
CA ASN A 203 18.87 -27.65 15.42
C ASN A 203 17.82 -27.57 14.30
N TYR A 204 16.97 -28.58 14.23
CA TYR A 204 15.82 -28.61 13.32
C TYR A 204 14.57 -28.64 14.16
N GLU A 205 13.59 -27.85 13.77
CA GLU A 205 12.29 -27.82 14.41
C GLU A 205 11.21 -28.10 13.38
N GLU A 206 10.20 -28.85 13.80
CA GLU A 206 9.07 -29.19 12.96
C GLU A 206 8.23 -27.96 12.64
N ARG A 207 7.83 -27.81 11.38
CA ARG A 207 7.01 -26.71 10.89
C ARG A 207 6.03 -27.20 9.86
N TRP A 208 4.79 -26.71 9.94
CA TRP A 208 3.79 -26.94 8.90
C TRP A 208 4.01 -25.96 7.76
N LEU A 209 4.34 -26.44 6.57
CA LEU A 209 4.60 -25.63 5.39
C LEU A 209 3.38 -25.67 4.46
N VAL A 210 3.07 -24.53 3.84
CA VAL A 210 1.99 -24.37 2.86
C VAL A 210 2.51 -23.62 1.65
N ILE A 211 2.30 -24.19 0.46
CA ILE A 211 2.61 -23.55 -0.82
C ILE A 211 1.32 -22.98 -1.40
N LYS A 212 1.27 -21.65 -1.55
CA LYS A 212 0.20 -20.92 -2.24
C LYS A 212 0.65 -20.52 -3.65
N ASP A 213 -0.15 -19.76 -4.38
CA ASP A 213 0.11 -19.41 -5.78
C ASP A 213 1.20 -18.33 -5.97
N THR A 214 1.45 -17.50 -4.94
CA THR A 214 2.39 -16.37 -4.98
C THR A 214 3.28 -16.25 -3.73
N TYR A 215 3.20 -17.21 -2.80
CA TYR A 215 4.01 -17.25 -1.59
C TYR A 215 4.06 -18.65 -0.97
N VAL A 216 5.01 -18.84 -0.07
CA VAL A 216 5.12 -20.01 0.79
C VAL A 216 5.01 -19.54 2.23
N VAL A 217 4.25 -20.22 3.08
CA VAL A 217 4.15 -19.86 4.50
C VAL A 217 4.48 -21.06 5.36
N TYR A 218 5.17 -20.83 6.47
CA TYR A 218 5.37 -21.85 7.50
C TYR A 218 4.74 -21.42 8.82
N MET A 219 4.23 -22.42 9.54
CA MET A 219 3.39 -22.25 10.72
C MET A 219 3.85 -23.21 11.83
N GLN A 220 3.38 -22.95 13.05
CA GLN A 220 3.49 -23.92 14.13
C GLN A 220 2.66 -25.18 13.79
N PRO A 221 3.19 -26.40 13.96
CA PRO A 221 2.45 -27.63 13.63
C PRO A 221 1.14 -27.81 14.41
N ASP A 222 1.14 -27.49 15.70
CA ASP A 222 0.00 -27.78 16.57
C ASP A 222 -1.06 -26.69 16.54
N THR A 223 -0.64 -25.41 16.57
CA THR A 223 -1.55 -24.27 16.63
C THR A 223 -1.92 -23.72 15.25
N TYR A 224 -1.18 -24.10 14.20
CA TYR A 224 -1.25 -23.49 12.86
C TYR A 224 -1.07 -21.97 12.87
N GLU A 225 -0.44 -21.42 13.90
CA GLU A 225 -0.10 -20.01 13.96
C GLU A 225 0.94 -19.68 12.88
N ILE A 226 0.66 -18.64 12.09
CA ILE A 226 1.57 -18.17 11.04
C ILE A 226 2.85 -17.63 11.67
N LEU A 227 3.99 -18.21 11.29
CA LEU A 227 5.29 -17.73 11.74
C LEU A 227 5.95 -16.79 10.76
N PHE A 228 5.88 -17.07 9.45
CA PHE A 228 6.34 -16.13 8.42
C PHE A 228 5.90 -16.51 7.00
N PRO A 229 5.37 -15.57 6.21
CA PRO A 229 5.18 -15.75 4.77
C PRO A 229 6.43 -15.33 3.96
N ILE A 230 6.84 -16.19 3.04
CA ILE A 230 7.92 -15.99 2.07
C ILE A 230 7.29 -15.70 0.72
N LEU A 231 7.30 -14.43 0.34
CA LEU A 231 6.74 -13.96 -0.93
C LEU A 231 7.59 -14.40 -2.12
N VAL A 232 6.94 -14.78 -3.22
CA VAL A 232 7.60 -14.98 -4.51
C VAL A 232 8.04 -13.63 -5.07
N ASP A 233 9.32 -13.46 -5.39
CA ASP A 233 9.88 -12.25 -5.98
C ASP A 233 10.93 -12.62 -7.03
N ARG A 234 11.52 -11.62 -7.69
CA ARG A 234 12.53 -11.82 -8.75
C ARG A 234 13.78 -12.61 -8.33
N LYS A 235 14.01 -12.79 -7.02
CA LYS A 235 15.11 -13.57 -6.45
C LYS A 235 14.61 -14.84 -5.75
N PHE A 236 13.35 -15.20 -5.94
CA PHE A 236 12.78 -16.42 -5.41
C PHE A 236 13.39 -17.63 -6.11
N GLU A 237 14.02 -18.48 -5.32
CA GLU A 237 14.79 -19.63 -5.79
C GLU A 237 14.60 -20.78 -4.81
N VAL A 238 14.37 -21.98 -5.36
CA VAL A 238 14.30 -23.21 -4.59
C VAL A 238 15.33 -24.20 -5.16
N THR A 239 16.23 -24.66 -4.31
CA THR A 239 17.25 -25.67 -4.65
C THR A 239 17.17 -26.84 -3.68
N HIS A 240 17.58 -28.02 -4.12
CA HIS A 240 17.71 -29.18 -3.23
C HIS A 240 19.08 -29.84 -3.35
N SER A 241 19.49 -30.53 -2.29
CA SER A 241 20.77 -31.26 -2.23
C SER A 241 20.69 -32.43 -1.27
N ARG A 242 21.36 -33.54 -1.57
CA ARG A 242 21.48 -34.68 -0.66
C ARG A 242 22.57 -34.44 0.40
N HIS A 243 22.26 -34.71 1.64
CA HIS A 243 23.23 -34.74 2.74
C HIS A 243 23.75 -36.18 2.89
N HIS A 244 24.96 -36.44 2.41
CA HIS A 244 25.49 -37.80 2.28
C HIS A 244 25.73 -38.50 3.63
N ILE A 245 26.16 -37.77 4.66
CA ILE A 245 26.54 -38.36 5.97
C ILE A 245 25.30 -38.90 6.70
N ASP A 246 24.29 -38.06 6.88
CA ASP A 246 23.08 -38.40 7.64
C ASP A 246 21.92 -38.88 6.74
N ASN A 247 22.21 -39.15 5.46
CA ASN A 247 21.28 -39.65 4.43
C ASN A 247 19.89 -38.97 4.41
N TYR A 248 19.84 -37.64 4.30
CA TYR A 248 18.59 -36.87 4.12
C TYR A 248 18.71 -35.86 2.98
N TYR A 249 17.60 -35.26 2.58
CA TYR A 249 17.57 -34.22 1.55
C TYR A 249 17.32 -32.85 2.16
N ARG A 250 18.00 -31.82 1.65
CA ARG A 250 17.83 -30.42 2.05
C ARG A 250 17.15 -29.67 0.94
N ILE A 251 16.06 -28.97 1.24
CA ILE A 251 15.45 -27.97 0.37
C ILE A 251 15.84 -26.58 0.90
N LYS A 252 16.38 -25.73 0.05
CA LYS A 252 16.70 -24.33 0.38
C LYS A 252 15.76 -23.43 -0.40
N ILE A 253 15.00 -22.61 0.31
CA ILE A 253 14.12 -21.59 -0.26
C ILE A 253 14.75 -20.23 0.04
N LYS A 254 14.85 -19.38 -0.96
CA LYS A 254 15.43 -18.05 -0.85
C LYS A 254 14.57 -17.06 -1.63
N ASN A 255 14.43 -15.84 -1.12
CA ASN A 255 13.88 -14.70 -1.85
C ASN A 255 14.76 -13.45 -1.58
N ILE A 256 14.30 -12.25 -1.94
CA ILE A 256 15.11 -11.02 -1.76
C ILE A 256 15.31 -10.63 -0.28
N GLN A 257 14.45 -11.10 0.62
CA GLN A 257 14.47 -10.79 2.06
C GLN A 257 15.16 -11.90 2.84
N CYS A 258 14.78 -13.16 2.60
CA CYS A 258 15.09 -14.28 3.48
C CYS A 258 15.67 -15.50 2.76
N LYS A 259 16.20 -16.41 3.58
CA LYS A 259 16.60 -17.75 3.18
C LYS A 259 16.25 -18.71 4.30
N ILE A 260 15.60 -19.82 3.97
CA ILE A 260 15.33 -20.93 4.89
C ILE A 260 15.87 -22.25 4.32
N VAL A 261 16.09 -23.20 5.22
CA VAL A 261 16.52 -24.56 4.87
C VAL A 261 15.58 -25.53 5.56
N LEU A 262 15.06 -26.47 4.78
CA LEU A 262 14.14 -27.51 5.19
C LEU A 262 14.80 -28.88 4.96
N LYS A 263 14.44 -29.87 5.77
CA LYS A 263 14.93 -31.25 5.69
C LYS A 263 13.78 -32.18 5.33
N CYS A 264 13.97 -32.94 4.25
CA CYS A 264 13.14 -34.06 3.84
C CYS A 264 13.84 -35.38 4.19
N ARG A 265 13.08 -36.38 4.63
CA ARG A 265 13.59 -37.68 5.06
C ARG A 265 13.93 -38.59 3.88
N THR A 266 13.17 -38.50 2.78
CA THR A 266 13.32 -39.39 1.62
C THR A 266 13.49 -38.62 0.30
N SER A 267 13.97 -39.30 -0.75
CA SER A 267 14.07 -38.72 -2.10
C SER A 267 12.69 -38.40 -2.65
N LEU A 268 11.74 -39.33 -2.47
CA LEU A 268 10.38 -39.21 -2.96
C LEU A 268 9.67 -37.99 -2.37
N GLU A 269 9.77 -37.78 -1.05
CA GLU A 269 9.25 -36.60 -0.37
C GLU A 269 9.87 -35.31 -0.94
N CYS A 270 11.20 -35.31 -1.11
CA CYS A 270 11.92 -34.17 -1.69
C CYS A 270 11.45 -33.86 -3.12
N GLU A 271 11.33 -34.88 -3.98
CA GLU A 271 10.85 -34.76 -5.36
C GLU A 271 9.42 -34.21 -5.43
N GLU A 272 8.52 -34.69 -4.56
CA GLU A 272 7.14 -34.23 -4.50
C GLU A 272 7.03 -32.74 -4.10
N TRP A 273 7.80 -32.31 -3.10
CA TRP A 273 7.89 -30.90 -2.73
C TRP A 273 8.49 -30.06 -3.86
N MET A 274 9.57 -30.52 -4.50
CA MET A 274 10.23 -29.81 -5.59
C MET A 274 9.31 -29.65 -6.82
N GLN A 275 8.46 -30.63 -7.13
CA GLN A 275 7.47 -30.50 -8.20
C GLN A 275 6.48 -29.36 -7.93
N ASN A 276 6.00 -29.24 -6.69
CA ASN A 276 5.07 -28.16 -6.31
C ASN A 276 5.75 -26.79 -6.28
N PHE A 277 7.02 -26.70 -5.85
CA PHE A 277 7.79 -25.47 -5.95
C PHE A 277 8.04 -25.05 -7.40
N LYS A 278 8.25 -26.01 -8.31
CA LYS A 278 8.38 -25.73 -9.74
C LYS A 278 7.11 -25.07 -10.29
N MET A 279 5.93 -25.61 -9.95
CA MET A 279 4.64 -25.00 -10.33
C MET A 279 4.44 -23.61 -9.73
N LEU A 280 4.90 -23.37 -8.50
CA LEU A 280 4.90 -22.02 -7.90
C LEU A 280 5.83 -21.07 -8.66
N ILE A 281 6.99 -21.53 -9.10
CA ILE A 281 7.95 -20.71 -9.85
C ILE A 281 7.41 -20.38 -11.25
N GLU A 282 6.72 -21.34 -11.88
CA GLU A 282 6.11 -21.24 -13.21
C GLU A 282 4.74 -20.53 -13.22
N GLN A 283 4.35 -19.91 -12.10
CA GLN A 283 3.11 -19.13 -11.99
C GLN A 283 3.02 -18.02 -13.07
N PRO A 284 1.80 -17.67 -13.55
CA PRO A 284 1.63 -16.77 -14.69
C PRO A 284 1.65 -15.27 -14.33
N TYR A 285 1.68 -14.89 -13.05
CA TYR A 285 1.50 -13.50 -12.60
C TYR A 285 2.75 -12.62 -12.66
N GLY A 286 3.81 -13.05 -13.37
CA GLY A 286 4.92 -12.15 -13.76
C GLY A 286 5.90 -11.70 -12.65
N PHE A 287 5.91 -12.34 -11.48
CA PHE A 287 6.89 -12.02 -10.41
C PHE A 287 8.27 -12.64 -10.63
N ILE A 288 8.33 -13.76 -11.35
CA ILE A 288 9.56 -14.44 -11.77
C ILE A 288 9.57 -14.48 -13.30
N GLY A 289 10.66 -14.02 -13.90
CA GLY A 289 10.84 -14.03 -15.36
C GLY A 289 12.31 -14.18 -15.74
N ARG A 290 12.57 -14.54 -17.01
CA ARG A 290 13.95 -14.60 -17.56
C ARG A 290 14.64 -13.25 -17.51
N HIS A 291 13.86 -12.18 -17.64
CA HIS A 291 14.33 -10.80 -17.58
C HIS A 291 13.69 -10.11 -16.37
N ALA A 292 14.35 -9.05 -15.88
CA ALA A 292 13.73 -8.20 -14.88
C ALA A 292 12.48 -7.51 -15.47
N ASN A 293 11.45 -7.35 -14.63
CA ASN A 293 10.28 -6.56 -15.00
C ASN A 293 10.71 -5.14 -15.42
N ARG A 294 9.89 -4.51 -16.27
CA ARG A 294 10.13 -3.14 -16.74
C ARG A 294 10.49 -2.22 -15.56
N PHE A 295 11.50 -1.36 -15.77
CA PHE A 295 12.10 -0.47 -14.75
C PHE A 295 12.80 -1.18 -13.58
N ASN A 296 13.03 -2.49 -13.65
CA ASN A 296 13.46 -3.34 -12.54
C ASN A 296 12.48 -3.31 -11.34
N SER A 297 11.19 -3.11 -11.61
CA SER A 297 10.16 -3.14 -10.57
C SER A 297 9.98 -4.53 -9.96
N TYR A 298 9.52 -4.60 -8.72
CA TYR A 298 9.01 -5.84 -8.13
C TYR A 298 7.73 -6.36 -8.80
N ALA A 299 6.95 -5.47 -9.43
CA ALA A 299 5.68 -5.79 -10.06
C ALA A 299 5.81 -5.77 -11.60
N PRO A 300 5.12 -6.69 -12.31
CA PRO A 300 5.03 -6.67 -13.77
C PRO A 300 4.06 -5.56 -14.24
N ILE A 301 3.93 -5.42 -15.56
CA ILE A 301 2.85 -4.63 -16.16
C ILE A 301 1.55 -5.42 -16.00
N ARG A 302 0.48 -4.72 -15.61
CA ARG A 302 -0.88 -5.22 -15.56
C ARG A 302 -1.65 -4.54 -16.70
N GLU A 303 -2.04 -5.33 -17.68
CA GLU A 303 -2.72 -4.83 -18.88
C GLU A 303 -4.21 -4.60 -18.60
N ASN A 304 -4.82 -3.67 -19.34
CA ASN A 304 -6.27 -3.44 -19.36
C ASN A 304 -6.90 -3.28 -17.96
N GLN A 305 -6.23 -2.54 -17.08
CA GLN A 305 -6.72 -2.27 -15.73
C GLN A 305 -7.59 -1.01 -15.72
N ARG A 306 -8.60 -0.99 -14.85
CA ARG A 306 -9.27 0.27 -14.50
C ARG A 306 -8.34 1.14 -13.66
N ALA A 307 -8.33 2.44 -13.92
CA ALA A 307 -7.68 3.45 -13.09
C ALA A 307 -8.39 4.81 -13.21
N HIS A 308 -8.31 5.63 -12.16
CA HIS A 308 -8.83 7.00 -12.18
C HIS A 308 -7.88 7.92 -11.41
N TRP A 309 -7.73 9.17 -11.85
CA TRP A 309 -6.84 10.15 -11.23
C TRP A 309 -7.64 11.27 -10.56
N PHE A 310 -7.07 11.84 -9.52
CA PHE A 310 -7.66 12.92 -8.74
C PHE A 310 -6.71 14.10 -8.74
N ILE A 311 -7.28 15.28 -8.99
CA ILE A 311 -6.62 16.56 -8.77
C ILE A 311 -7.22 17.12 -7.47
N ASN A 312 -6.34 17.41 -6.51
CA ASN A 312 -6.64 17.92 -5.18
C ASN A 312 -7.34 16.95 -4.22
N GLY A 313 -7.38 17.33 -2.95
CA GLY A 313 -7.86 16.47 -1.86
C GLY A 313 -9.38 16.25 -1.83
N LYS A 314 -10.21 17.15 -2.37
CA LYS A 314 -11.67 17.07 -2.24
C LYS A 314 -12.26 15.82 -2.88
N SER A 315 -11.97 15.58 -4.16
CA SER A 315 -12.48 14.41 -4.90
C SER A 315 -11.82 13.12 -4.39
N TYR A 316 -10.50 13.16 -4.13
CA TYR A 316 -9.74 12.04 -3.59
C TYR A 316 -10.27 11.57 -2.23
N MET A 317 -10.35 12.45 -1.22
CA MET A 317 -10.78 12.07 0.13
C MET A 317 -12.24 11.61 0.16
N LYS A 318 -13.10 12.19 -0.69
CA LYS A 318 -14.48 11.75 -0.87
C LYS A 318 -14.54 10.32 -1.43
N ALA A 319 -13.75 10.01 -2.46
CA ALA A 319 -13.67 8.68 -3.04
C ALA A 319 -13.12 7.66 -2.04
N VAL A 320 -12.07 8.01 -1.29
CA VAL A 320 -11.52 7.17 -0.21
C VAL A 320 -12.57 6.89 0.86
N ALA A 321 -13.29 7.91 1.33
CA ALA A 321 -14.32 7.73 2.36
C ALA A 321 -15.44 6.78 1.93
N ARG A 322 -15.93 6.92 0.70
CA ARG A 322 -16.95 6.03 0.14
C ARG A 322 -16.41 4.61 -0.04
N ALA A 323 -15.22 4.44 -0.59
CA ALA A 323 -14.60 3.12 -0.78
C ALA A 323 -14.31 2.42 0.56
N LEU A 324 -13.99 3.15 1.63
CA LEU A 324 -13.85 2.57 2.96
C LEU A 324 -15.18 1.95 3.44
N LEU A 325 -16.31 2.60 3.18
CA LEU A 325 -17.62 2.11 3.59
C LEU A 325 -18.04 0.82 2.85
N THR A 326 -17.48 0.54 1.67
CA THR A 326 -17.71 -0.68 0.89
C THR A 326 -16.83 -1.86 1.32
N ALA A 327 -15.85 -1.65 2.21
CA ALA A 327 -14.89 -2.67 2.63
C ALA A 327 -15.58 -3.84 3.34
N LYS A 328 -15.12 -5.07 3.06
CA LYS A 328 -15.69 -6.31 3.62
C LYS A 328 -14.72 -7.12 4.47
N GLU A 329 -13.42 -7.02 4.23
CA GLU A 329 -12.44 -7.89 4.87
C GLU A 329 -11.26 -7.13 5.47
N GLU A 330 -10.56 -6.32 4.67
CA GLU A 330 -9.29 -5.72 5.05
C GLU A 330 -9.13 -4.30 4.50
N VAL A 331 -8.62 -3.40 5.34
CA VAL A 331 -8.20 -2.06 4.93
C VAL A 331 -6.74 -1.85 5.33
N PHE A 332 -5.90 -1.46 4.38
CA PHE A 332 -4.49 -1.12 4.61
C PHE A 332 -4.26 0.35 4.36
N ILE A 333 -3.64 1.06 5.32
CA ILE A 333 -3.33 2.48 5.20
C ILE A 333 -1.86 2.72 5.50
N THR A 334 -1.18 3.48 4.64
CA THR A 334 0.09 4.12 4.99
C THR A 334 0.06 5.60 4.75
N ASP A 335 0.69 6.34 5.64
CA ASP A 335 0.84 7.78 5.53
C ASP A 335 2.18 8.21 6.14
N TRP A 336 2.75 9.28 5.57
CA TRP A 336 3.83 10.00 6.25
C TRP A 336 3.27 10.73 7.47
N TRP A 337 2.08 11.29 7.34
CA TRP A 337 1.34 11.88 8.44
C TRP A 337 -0.16 11.57 8.31
N LEU A 338 -0.79 11.11 9.39
CA LEU A 338 -2.23 10.82 9.44
C LEU A 338 -2.84 11.55 10.63
N SER A 339 -3.85 12.37 10.36
CA SER A 339 -4.64 13.10 11.36
C SER A 339 -6.01 12.42 11.52
N PRO A 340 -6.27 11.71 12.63
CA PRO A 340 -7.51 10.95 12.81
C PRO A 340 -8.80 11.78 12.70
N GLU A 341 -8.74 13.07 13.03
CA GLU A 341 -9.90 13.93 13.14
C GLU A 341 -10.23 14.75 11.88
N ILE A 342 -9.60 14.50 10.73
CA ILE A 342 -9.98 15.18 9.49
C ILE A 342 -11.37 14.74 9.02
N LEU A 343 -12.16 15.69 8.52
CA LEU A 343 -13.38 15.40 7.76
C LEU A 343 -13.00 15.06 6.32
N MET A 344 -13.43 13.89 5.86
CA MET A 344 -13.11 13.38 4.53
C MET A 344 -14.03 13.93 3.43
N ILE A 345 -15.28 14.25 3.79
CA ILE A 345 -16.29 14.84 2.91
C ILE A 345 -16.73 16.17 3.52
N ARG A 346 -16.83 17.22 2.70
CA ARG A 346 -17.09 18.59 3.14
C ARG A 346 -17.86 19.40 2.08
N PRO A 347 -18.56 20.48 2.50
CA PRO A 347 -18.92 20.80 3.88
C PRO A 347 -19.94 19.78 4.42
N THR A 348 -19.82 19.42 5.70
CA THR A 348 -20.84 18.62 6.39
C THR A 348 -20.66 18.76 7.90
N GLU A 349 -21.75 18.71 8.65
CA GLU A 349 -21.74 18.55 10.11
C GLU A 349 -21.65 17.09 10.54
N ASP A 350 -21.83 16.17 9.58
CA ASP A 350 -21.88 14.75 9.85
C ASP A 350 -20.47 14.21 10.20
N GLU A 351 -20.20 14.12 11.51
CA GLU A 351 -18.96 13.57 12.03
C GLU A 351 -18.77 12.08 11.69
N THR A 352 -19.76 11.39 11.12
CA THR A 352 -19.54 10.01 10.63
C THR A 352 -18.50 9.96 9.51
N TYR A 353 -18.35 11.05 8.73
CA TYR A 353 -17.31 11.20 7.70
C TYR A 353 -15.95 11.65 8.24
N ARG A 354 -15.80 11.79 9.56
CA ARG A 354 -14.48 11.99 10.18
C ARG A 354 -13.68 10.68 10.10
N LEU A 355 -12.41 10.75 9.72
CA LEU A 355 -11.60 9.57 9.41
C LEU A 355 -11.61 8.51 10.53
N ASP A 356 -11.42 8.90 11.79
CA ASP A 356 -11.44 7.96 12.92
C ASP A 356 -12.81 7.30 13.14
N ASN A 357 -13.91 8.00 12.86
CA ASN A 357 -15.27 7.47 12.94
C ASN A 357 -15.59 6.56 11.75
N LEU A 358 -15.14 6.91 10.54
CA LEU A 358 -15.22 6.03 9.36
C LEU A 358 -14.50 4.71 9.63
N LEU A 359 -13.25 4.76 10.08
CA LEU A 359 -12.47 3.56 10.37
C LEU A 359 -13.08 2.74 11.51
N ALA A 360 -13.64 3.39 12.53
CA ALA A 360 -14.38 2.70 13.59
C ALA A 360 -15.63 2.00 13.05
N THR A 361 -16.38 2.65 12.17
CA THR A 361 -17.58 2.10 11.53
C THR A 361 -17.23 0.90 10.66
N VAL A 362 -16.17 1.02 9.85
CA VAL A 362 -15.66 -0.07 9.02
C VAL A 362 -15.19 -1.24 9.88
N ALA A 363 -14.41 -0.97 10.92
CA ALA A 363 -13.93 -2.00 11.84
C ALA A 363 -15.06 -2.71 12.59
N ALA A 364 -16.16 -1.99 12.91
CA ALA A 364 -17.33 -2.55 13.56
C ALA A 364 -18.13 -3.53 12.68
N LYS A 365 -17.96 -3.46 11.34
CA LYS A 365 -18.49 -4.45 10.39
C LYS A 365 -17.69 -5.77 10.37
N GLY A 366 -16.62 -5.88 11.17
CA GLY A 366 -15.71 -7.03 11.18
C GLY A 366 -14.51 -6.89 10.23
N VAL A 367 -14.41 -5.77 9.51
CA VAL A 367 -13.26 -5.46 8.64
C VAL A 367 -12.01 -5.23 9.49
N ARG A 368 -10.88 -5.82 9.09
CA ARG A 368 -9.59 -5.64 9.78
C ARG A 368 -8.84 -4.46 9.20
N VAL A 369 -8.66 -3.40 10.00
CA VAL A 369 -7.97 -2.18 9.61
C VAL A 369 -6.51 -2.21 10.10
N TYR A 370 -5.57 -2.08 9.17
CA TYR A 370 -4.14 -2.05 9.44
C TYR A 370 -3.55 -0.73 8.96
N VAL A 371 -2.89 -0.01 9.87
CA VAL A 371 -2.32 1.31 9.59
C VAL A 371 -0.82 1.30 9.88
N MET A 372 0.00 1.80 8.97
CA MET A 372 1.40 2.10 9.23
C MET A 372 1.69 3.58 9.02
N VAL A 373 2.14 4.27 10.07
CA VAL A 373 2.52 5.67 9.97
C VAL A 373 4.02 5.86 10.21
N PHE A 374 4.61 6.87 9.57
CA PHE A 374 5.98 7.25 9.87
C PHE A 374 6.13 7.63 11.35
N LYS A 375 7.16 7.08 12.00
CA LYS A 375 7.55 7.47 13.35
C LYS A 375 8.58 8.60 13.23
N GLU A 376 8.15 9.78 13.61
CA GLU A 376 8.91 11.00 13.56
C GLU A 376 9.92 11.13 14.72
N LEU A 377 10.98 11.89 14.46
CA LEU A 377 11.79 12.48 15.52
C LEU A 377 11.00 13.63 16.15
N LYS A 378 10.34 13.37 17.27
CA LYS A 378 9.43 14.30 17.96
C LYS A 378 9.95 15.73 18.19
N ARG A 379 11.28 15.91 18.30
CA ARG A 379 11.90 17.23 18.49
C ARG A 379 12.08 18.01 17.18
N VAL A 380 11.92 17.35 16.04
CA VAL A 380 12.20 17.88 14.70
C VAL A 380 10.91 18.05 13.90
N LEU A 381 9.96 17.12 14.03
CA LEU A 381 8.73 17.12 13.24
C LEU A 381 7.49 17.04 14.15
N PRO A 382 6.45 17.85 13.89
CA PRO A 382 5.25 17.94 14.75
C PRO A 382 4.15 16.91 14.45
N LEU A 383 4.44 15.82 13.72
CA LEU A 383 3.44 14.88 13.21
C LEU A 383 2.64 14.15 14.29
N SER A 384 3.22 14.01 15.48
CA SER A 384 2.57 13.39 16.64
C SER A 384 2.06 11.96 16.38
N SER A 385 2.80 11.12 15.63
CA SER A 385 2.32 9.78 15.23
C SER A 385 1.92 8.87 16.41
N LEU A 386 2.47 9.12 17.61
CA LEU A 386 2.04 8.41 18.83
C LEU A 386 0.60 8.75 19.22
N TYR A 387 0.19 10.01 19.07
CA TYR A 387 -1.20 10.43 19.26
C TYR A 387 -2.11 9.72 18.27
N THR A 388 -1.77 9.77 16.98
CA THR A 388 -2.48 9.05 15.91
C THR A 388 -2.69 7.57 16.26
N LYS A 389 -1.61 6.88 16.65
CA LYS A 389 -1.69 5.47 17.09
C LYS A 389 -2.65 5.31 18.27
N LYS A 390 -2.52 6.12 19.32
CA LYS A 390 -3.37 5.99 20.52
C LYS A 390 -4.84 6.27 20.21
N LYS A 391 -5.12 7.29 19.38
CA LYS A 391 -6.46 7.72 19.02
C LYS A 391 -7.19 6.68 18.16
N LEU A 392 -6.53 6.15 17.13
CA LEU A 392 -7.13 5.09 16.31
C LEU A 392 -7.31 3.79 17.11
N MET A 393 -6.30 3.39 17.88
CA MET A 393 -6.39 2.17 18.70
C MET A 393 -7.43 2.26 19.82
N SER A 394 -7.83 3.46 20.27
CA SER A 394 -8.89 3.60 21.28
C SER A 394 -10.30 3.37 20.73
N LYS A 395 -10.46 3.40 19.39
CA LYS A 395 -11.71 3.07 18.69
C LYS A 395 -11.94 1.55 18.53
N ASN A 396 -11.00 0.72 19.01
CA ASN A 396 -11.07 -0.75 18.90
C ASN A 396 -12.11 -1.45 19.77
N LYS A 397 -12.91 -0.74 20.57
CA LYS A 397 -13.85 -1.39 21.51
C LYS A 397 -14.79 -2.38 20.82
N ASN A 398 -15.20 -2.08 19.58
CA ASN A 398 -16.16 -2.87 18.82
C ASN A 398 -15.59 -3.37 17.47
N GLY A 399 -14.27 -3.35 17.26
CA GLY A 399 -13.70 -3.67 15.96
C GLY A 399 -12.19 -3.94 16.00
N PHE A 400 -11.60 -4.16 14.81
CA PHE A 400 -10.16 -4.46 14.69
C PHE A 400 -9.41 -3.35 13.95
N ILE A 401 -8.66 -2.54 14.69
CA ILE A 401 -7.71 -1.55 14.16
C ILE A 401 -6.33 -1.82 14.77
N LYS A 402 -5.29 -1.93 13.94
CA LYS A 402 -3.90 -2.10 14.39
C LYS A 402 -3.00 -1.07 13.74
N VAL A 403 -2.22 -0.37 14.58
CA VAL A 403 -1.34 0.71 14.12
C VAL A 403 0.13 0.42 14.43
N LEU A 404 0.96 0.34 13.39
CA LEU A 404 2.41 0.31 13.48
C LEU A 404 3.01 1.69 13.22
N ARG A 405 4.15 1.95 13.87
CA ARG A 405 4.95 3.16 13.65
C ARG A 405 6.40 2.78 13.42
N HIS A 406 7.05 3.33 12.40
CA HIS A 406 8.46 3.04 12.09
C HIS A 406 9.12 4.23 11.38
N PRO A 407 10.44 4.48 11.56
CA PRO A 407 11.47 3.71 12.28
C PRO A 407 11.62 3.98 13.77
N ASP A 408 12.29 3.06 14.49
CA ASP A 408 12.79 3.34 15.84
C ASP A 408 14.20 3.93 15.78
N HIS A 409 14.37 5.15 16.30
CA HIS A 409 15.63 5.90 16.22
C HIS A 409 16.65 5.56 17.33
N HIS A 410 16.31 4.66 18.26
CA HIS A 410 17.18 4.26 19.38
C HIS A 410 18.09 3.06 19.04
N ASN A 411 17.92 2.43 17.87
CA ASN A 411 18.71 1.26 17.45
C ASN A 411 20.07 1.66 16.87
N LYS A 412 21.07 0.76 16.93
CA LYS A 412 22.45 0.99 16.44
C LYS A 412 22.54 1.40 14.96
N ASN A 413 21.57 0.98 14.13
CA ASN A 413 21.41 1.43 12.74
C ASN A 413 20.41 2.61 12.69
N ARG A 414 20.77 3.74 13.29
CA ARG A 414 19.86 4.89 13.46
C ARG A 414 19.39 5.42 12.11
N VAL A 415 18.15 5.12 11.73
CA VAL A 415 17.48 5.81 10.62
C VAL A 415 16.98 7.14 11.16
N ILE A 416 17.73 8.21 10.89
CA ILE A 416 17.44 9.57 11.39
C ILE A 416 17.00 10.49 10.24
N MET A 417 17.55 10.28 9.03
CA MET A 417 17.36 11.20 7.90
C MET A 417 16.24 10.80 6.94
N TRP A 418 15.83 9.52 6.96
CA TRP A 418 14.87 8.98 5.99
C TRP A 418 13.50 8.76 6.65
N SER A 419 12.44 8.88 5.85
CA SER A 419 11.06 8.62 6.25
C SER A 419 10.41 7.54 5.39
N HIS A 420 9.35 6.95 5.94
CA HIS A 420 8.33 6.29 5.12
C HIS A 420 7.42 7.38 4.58
N HIS A 421 7.33 7.54 3.26
CA HIS A 421 6.72 8.71 2.64
C HIS A 421 5.54 8.37 1.72
N GLU A 422 5.33 7.09 1.45
CA GLU A 422 4.25 6.59 0.62
C GLU A 422 2.88 6.78 1.27
N LYS A 423 1.92 7.31 0.50
CA LYS A 423 0.52 7.43 0.89
C LYS A 423 -0.28 6.40 0.10
N MET A 424 -0.95 5.51 0.81
CA MET A 424 -1.85 4.58 0.15
C MET A 424 -2.99 4.12 1.06
N VAL A 425 -4.14 3.88 0.44
CA VAL A 425 -5.29 3.22 1.06
C VAL A 425 -5.69 2.05 0.17
N VAL A 426 -5.67 0.84 0.72
CA VAL A 426 -6.04 -0.39 -0.01
C VAL A 426 -7.26 -1.00 0.66
N ILE A 427 -8.29 -1.30 -0.14
CA ILE A 427 -9.54 -1.92 0.29
C ILE A 427 -9.60 -3.34 -0.30
N ASP A 428 -9.73 -4.33 0.57
CA ASP A 428 -9.90 -5.76 0.29
C ASP A 428 -8.86 -6.38 -0.66
N GLN A 429 -7.72 -5.71 -0.84
CA GLN A 429 -6.67 -6.01 -1.81
C GLN A 429 -7.16 -5.98 -3.28
N LYS A 430 -8.21 -5.20 -3.57
CA LYS A 430 -8.86 -5.05 -4.89
C LYS A 430 -8.93 -3.61 -5.40
N ILE A 431 -8.93 -2.64 -4.49
CA ILE A 431 -8.95 -1.21 -4.80
C ILE A 431 -7.77 -0.57 -4.05
N ALA A 432 -6.94 0.21 -4.73
CA ALA A 432 -5.80 0.87 -4.10
C ALA A 432 -5.67 2.33 -4.56
N PHE A 433 -5.78 3.24 -3.60
CA PHE A 433 -5.46 4.65 -3.75
C PHE A 433 -3.98 4.87 -3.47
N VAL A 434 -3.28 5.60 -4.34
CA VAL A 434 -1.85 5.95 -4.20
C VAL A 434 -1.61 7.37 -4.75
N GLY A 435 -0.75 8.16 -4.12
CA GLY A 435 -0.52 9.55 -4.58
C GLY A 435 0.35 10.39 -3.66
N GLY A 436 0.27 11.72 -3.82
CA GLY A 436 0.91 12.71 -2.96
C GLY A 436 0.09 13.10 -1.71
N ILE A 437 -1.21 12.77 -1.70
CA ILE A 437 -2.16 13.24 -0.69
C ILE A 437 -2.15 12.33 0.55
N ASP A 438 -1.58 12.81 1.66
CA ASP A 438 -1.73 12.19 3.00
C ASP A 438 -3.15 12.42 3.56
N LEU A 439 -3.65 11.48 4.35
CA LEU A 439 -4.89 11.65 5.13
C LEU A 439 -4.66 12.49 6.39
N CYS A 440 -4.27 13.75 6.20
CA CYS A 440 -3.97 14.67 7.29
C CYS A 440 -4.40 16.12 7.04
N TYR A 441 -4.08 16.99 8.01
CA TYR A 441 -4.51 18.38 7.99
C TYR A 441 -3.94 19.17 6.81
N GLY A 442 -4.74 20.07 6.25
CA GLY A 442 -4.36 21.01 5.20
C GLY A 442 -4.34 20.44 3.77
N ARG A 443 -4.61 19.14 3.60
CA ARG A 443 -4.52 18.44 2.30
C ARG A 443 -5.82 18.45 1.51
N TRP A 444 -6.96 18.61 2.18
CA TRP A 444 -8.23 18.78 1.50
C TRP A 444 -8.22 20.14 0.80
N ASP A 445 -8.46 20.17 -0.50
CA ASP A 445 -8.66 21.41 -1.25
C ASP A 445 -9.43 21.08 -2.51
N ASP A 446 -9.92 22.10 -3.19
CA ASP A 446 -10.59 21.96 -4.47
C ASP A 446 -10.03 22.93 -5.50
N GLU A 447 -10.57 22.90 -6.71
CA GLU A 447 -10.10 23.70 -7.84
C GLU A 447 -10.13 25.22 -7.57
N TYR A 448 -10.85 25.68 -6.54
CA TYR A 448 -10.96 27.09 -6.18
C TYR A 448 -9.80 27.58 -5.30
N MET A 449 -9.03 26.67 -4.67
CA MET A 449 -7.81 27.01 -3.92
C MET A 449 -8.01 28.17 -2.93
N ARG A 450 -9.08 28.11 -2.14
CA ARG A 450 -9.55 29.26 -1.33
C ARG A 450 -8.51 29.66 -0.27
N LEU A 451 -8.24 30.96 -0.20
CA LEU A 451 -7.32 31.56 0.78
C LEU A 451 -7.96 31.82 2.15
N VAL A 452 -9.28 31.95 2.20
CA VAL A 452 -10.02 32.40 3.38
C VAL A 452 -11.23 31.47 3.61
N ASP A 453 -11.49 31.17 4.88
CA ASP A 453 -12.63 30.35 5.32
C ASP A 453 -13.16 30.86 6.67
N LEU A 454 -14.07 31.85 6.59
CA LEU A 454 -14.69 32.51 7.75
C LEU A 454 -16.05 31.90 8.13
N GLY A 455 -16.58 30.94 7.35
CA GLY A 455 -17.86 30.27 7.65
C GLY A 455 -19.12 31.07 7.31
N ASN A 456 -19.07 32.00 6.33
CA ASN A 456 -20.23 32.73 5.83
C ASN A 456 -20.52 32.32 4.38
N GLU A 457 -21.72 31.78 4.10
CA GLU A 457 -22.13 31.29 2.77
C GLU A 457 -21.94 32.32 1.64
N ASN A 458 -22.11 33.62 1.94
CA ASN A 458 -21.97 34.69 0.96
C ASN A 458 -20.50 34.98 0.61
N ILE A 459 -19.55 34.75 1.52
CA ILE A 459 -18.10 34.94 1.26
C ILE A 459 -17.52 33.70 0.56
N THR A 460 -18.02 32.50 0.87
CA THR A 460 -17.54 31.25 0.27
C THR A 460 -17.93 31.11 -1.22
N ARG A 461 -18.97 31.84 -1.68
CA ARG A 461 -19.43 31.89 -3.09
C ARG A 461 -18.82 33.03 -3.94
N LEU A 462 -18.19 34.04 -3.33
CA LEU A 462 -17.73 35.26 -4.01
C LEU A 462 -16.48 35.11 -4.90
N TYR A 463 -16.04 33.87 -5.18
CA TYR A 463 -15.01 33.57 -6.19
C TYR A 463 -15.67 33.20 -7.54
N LEU A 464 -16.45 34.12 -8.10
CA LEU A 464 -16.83 34.15 -9.52
C LEU A 464 -16.69 35.61 -9.97
N PRO A 465 -15.89 35.93 -11.00
CA PRO A 465 -15.62 37.31 -11.36
C PRO A 465 -16.76 37.88 -12.20
N SER A 466 -17.52 38.79 -11.61
CA SER A 466 -18.19 39.89 -12.32
C SER A 466 -18.68 40.91 -11.30
N GLU A 467 -17.96 42.04 -11.23
CA GLU A 467 -18.26 43.27 -10.48
C GLU A 467 -17.78 43.36 -9.02
N LEU A 468 -17.24 44.54 -8.69
CA LEU A 468 -16.40 44.78 -7.51
C LEU A 468 -17.22 45.33 -6.33
N ASN A 469 -17.09 44.75 -5.13
CA ASN A 469 -17.81 45.15 -3.90
C ASN A 469 -16.87 45.24 -2.66
N PRO A 470 -17.28 45.89 -1.55
CA PRO A 470 -16.42 46.28 -0.41
C PRO A 470 -15.61 45.15 0.25
N THR A 471 -16.09 43.92 0.23
CA THR A 471 -15.37 42.73 0.75
C THR A 471 -14.05 42.47 0.01
N GLN A 472 -13.91 42.96 -1.23
CA GLN A 472 -12.69 42.84 -2.02
C GLN A 472 -11.58 43.80 -1.56
N GLN A 473 -11.85 44.87 -0.80
CA GLN A 473 -10.77 45.65 -0.19
C GLN A 473 -10.00 44.82 0.83
N ILE A 474 -10.69 44.02 1.64
CA ILE A 474 -10.06 43.12 2.62
C ILE A 474 -9.30 42.01 1.89
N THR A 475 -9.88 41.41 0.83
CA THR A 475 -9.20 40.37 0.04
C THR A 475 -7.98 40.93 -0.70
N ARG A 476 -8.07 42.14 -1.26
CA ARG A 476 -6.95 42.81 -1.94
C ARG A 476 -5.87 43.22 -0.95
N GLN A 477 -6.23 43.74 0.22
CA GLN A 477 -5.28 43.99 1.31
C GLN A 477 -4.63 42.69 1.80
N MET A 478 -5.36 41.58 1.91
CA MET A 478 -4.79 40.28 2.29
C MET A 478 -3.88 39.71 1.18
N ALA A 479 -4.26 39.85 -0.09
CA ALA A 479 -3.45 39.45 -1.23
C ALA A 479 -2.19 40.32 -1.36
N ASP A 480 -2.31 41.64 -1.14
CA ASP A 480 -1.21 42.60 -1.12
C ASP A 480 -0.29 42.36 0.08
N ARG A 481 -0.83 41.97 1.24
CA ARG A 481 -0.04 41.52 2.39
C ARG A 481 0.67 40.21 2.13
N LEU A 482 0.03 39.24 1.48
CA LEU A 482 0.66 37.98 1.08
C LEU A 482 1.77 38.25 0.05
N HIS A 483 1.49 39.09 -0.96
CA HIS A 483 2.45 39.53 -1.97
C HIS A 483 3.61 40.27 -1.30
N THR A 484 3.33 41.20 -0.39
CA THR A 484 4.36 41.93 0.37
C THR A 484 5.17 40.96 1.22
N LEU A 485 4.56 40.00 1.91
CA LEU A 485 5.27 39.02 2.74
C LEU A 485 6.15 38.10 1.89
N VAL A 486 5.63 37.63 0.76
CA VAL A 486 6.35 36.86 -0.26
C VAL A 486 7.51 37.66 -0.85
N MET A 487 7.28 38.92 -1.22
CA MET A 487 8.30 39.81 -1.79
C MET A 487 9.35 40.23 -0.76
N THR A 488 8.96 40.52 0.48
CA THR A 488 9.90 40.85 1.57
C THR A 488 10.80 39.65 1.88
N ARG A 489 10.25 38.43 1.87
CA ARG A 489 11.06 37.20 1.94
C ARG A 489 11.93 37.05 0.70
N SER A 490 11.40 37.31 -0.50
CA SER A 490 12.16 37.27 -1.77
C SER A 490 13.31 38.27 -1.80
N ASP A 491 13.19 39.47 -1.23
CA ASP A 491 14.25 40.48 -1.24
C ASP A 491 15.33 40.20 -0.19
N ARG A 492 14.93 39.70 1.00
CA ARG A 492 15.88 39.10 1.95
C ARG A 492 16.62 37.92 1.32
N MET A 493 15.92 37.15 0.48
CA MET A 493 16.47 35.99 -0.21
C MET A 493 17.39 36.39 -1.37
N LYS A 494 17.07 37.40 -2.17
CA LYS A 494 18.00 38.00 -3.16
C LYS A 494 19.28 38.48 -2.48
N THR A 495 19.15 39.13 -1.33
CA THR A 495 20.29 39.60 -0.53
C THR A 495 21.14 38.43 -0.03
N ALA A 496 20.52 37.36 0.49
CA ALA A 496 21.23 36.15 0.93
C ALA A 496 21.86 35.36 -0.23
N LEU A 497 21.17 35.24 -1.37
CA LEU A 497 21.69 34.59 -2.58
C LEU A 497 22.87 35.37 -3.19
N HIS A 498 22.84 36.70 -3.14
CA HIS A 498 23.96 37.55 -3.57
C HIS A 498 25.20 37.34 -2.69
N SER A 499 25.00 37.18 -1.37
CA SER A 499 26.09 36.85 -0.44
C SER A 499 26.62 35.42 -0.64
N LEU A 500 25.76 34.46 -1.03
CA LEU A 500 26.15 33.07 -1.32
C LEU A 500 26.85 32.91 -2.68
N SER A 501 26.50 33.72 -3.69
CA SER A 501 27.20 33.70 -4.98
C SER A 501 28.65 34.17 -4.88
N GLN A 502 28.96 35.08 -3.94
CA GLN A 502 30.33 35.56 -3.71
C GLN A 502 31.23 34.52 -3.04
N ILE A 503 30.66 33.49 -2.39
CA ILE A 503 31.44 32.40 -1.76
C ILE A 503 31.94 31.39 -2.81
N ASN A 504 31.33 31.37 -4.00
CA ASN A 504 31.55 30.34 -5.00
C ASN A 504 32.76 30.62 -5.93
N GLU A 505 33.29 31.85 -5.94
CA GLU A 505 34.48 32.19 -6.75
C GLU A 505 35.79 31.70 -6.10
N ASP A 506 35.85 31.50 -4.78
CA ASP A 506 37.09 31.17 -4.06
C ASP A 506 37.36 29.67 -3.86
N THR A 507 36.46 28.77 -4.30
CA THR A 507 36.54 27.33 -3.95
C THR A 507 36.80 26.38 -5.12
N GLU A 508 36.95 26.88 -6.35
CA GLU A 508 37.24 26.03 -7.53
C GLU A 508 38.71 25.54 -7.64
N SER A 509 39.61 25.91 -6.73
CA SER A 509 41.04 25.59 -6.84
C SER A 509 41.64 24.61 -5.81
N LEU A 510 40.84 23.87 -5.03
CA LEU A 510 41.39 22.94 -4.03
C LEU A 510 41.28 21.47 -4.46
N ASP A 511 42.40 20.95 -4.96
CA ASP A 511 42.65 19.55 -5.24
C ASP A 511 42.72 18.76 -3.91
N LEU A 512 41.84 17.78 -3.73
CA LEU A 512 41.67 17.07 -2.45
C LEU A 512 41.56 15.57 -2.66
N THR A 513 42.72 14.91 -2.65
CA THR A 513 42.86 13.47 -2.43
C THR A 513 43.21 13.21 -0.96
N SER A 514 42.23 13.16 -0.04
CA SER A 514 42.37 12.36 1.19
C SER A 514 41.05 12.26 1.98
N THR A 515 40.86 11.06 2.53
CA THR A 515 39.69 10.59 3.28
C THR A 515 39.58 11.25 4.65
N ASN A 516 38.76 12.28 4.81
CA ASN A 516 38.05 12.66 6.05
C ASN A 516 37.12 13.89 5.82
N GLU A 517 36.14 13.76 4.93
CA GLU A 517 35.48 14.95 4.34
C GLU A 517 34.15 15.42 4.97
N THR A 518 33.52 14.69 5.91
CA THR A 518 32.21 15.13 6.46
C THR A 518 32.29 15.97 7.74
N GLN A 519 33.41 15.97 8.46
CA GLN A 519 33.55 16.72 9.72
C GLN A 519 34.15 18.12 9.55
N ILE A 520 34.95 18.35 8.51
CA ILE A 520 35.62 19.63 8.29
C ILE A 520 34.68 20.65 7.64
N TYR A 521 33.81 20.21 6.71
CA TYR A 521 32.77 21.06 6.13
C TYR A 521 31.72 21.47 7.18
N SER A 522 31.24 20.57 8.04
CA SER A 522 30.21 20.97 9.02
C SER A 522 30.71 22.02 10.03
N LYS A 523 31.94 21.91 10.54
CA LYS A 523 32.48 22.84 11.55
C LYS A 523 32.85 24.22 10.98
N SER A 524 33.40 24.29 9.76
CA SER A 524 33.74 25.56 9.12
C SER A 524 32.47 26.34 8.73
N TRP A 525 31.46 25.63 8.23
CA TRP A 525 30.18 26.21 7.82
C TRP A 525 29.30 26.64 8.99
N THR A 526 29.20 25.86 10.09
CA THR A 526 28.44 26.29 11.27
C THR A 526 29.05 27.54 11.92
N THR A 527 30.38 27.60 12.02
CA THR A 527 31.05 28.73 12.69
C THR A 527 30.89 30.06 11.91
N LYS A 528 30.90 30.02 10.57
CA LYS A 528 30.67 31.23 9.74
C LYS A 528 29.20 31.61 9.59
N LEU A 529 28.28 30.65 9.62
CA LEU A 529 26.83 30.91 9.62
C LEU A 529 26.34 31.44 10.97
N ASP A 530 26.95 30.98 12.08
CA ASP A 530 26.72 31.52 13.42
C ASP A 530 27.19 32.98 13.54
N GLN A 531 28.27 33.35 12.83
CA GLN A 531 28.74 34.75 12.74
C GLN A 531 27.77 35.66 11.98
N LEU A 532 27.13 35.16 10.91
CA LEU A 532 26.13 35.92 10.13
C LEU A 532 24.76 36.03 10.83
N THR A 533 24.35 35.02 11.61
CA THR A 533 23.09 35.05 12.38
C THR A 533 23.20 35.86 13.67
N SER A 534 24.41 36.01 14.23
CA SER A 534 24.68 36.89 15.37
C SER A 534 24.47 38.38 15.06
N ALA A 535 24.63 38.79 13.79
CA ALA A 535 24.42 40.15 13.33
C ALA A 535 22.94 40.53 13.10
N SER A 536 22.01 39.55 13.17
CA SER A 536 20.56 39.74 12.95
C SER A 536 19.74 39.72 14.24
N LYS A 537 20.34 40.05 15.39
CA LYS A 537 19.63 40.20 16.67
C LYS A 537 19.23 41.65 16.93
N THR A 538 18.37 42.21 16.09
CA THR A 538 17.54 43.35 16.48
C THR A 538 16.08 42.98 16.22
N LYS A 539 15.32 42.87 17.32
CA LYS A 539 13.85 42.89 17.26
C LYS A 539 13.44 44.23 16.63
N PRO A 540 12.51 44.28 15.66
CA PRO A 540 11.94 45.55 15.29
C PRO A 540 10.98 45.98 16.41
N ASP A 541 11.29 47.09 17.07
CA ASP A 541 10.27 47.93 17.70
C ASP A 541 9.46 48.53 16.56
N ILE A 542 8.18 48.14 16.45
CA ILE A 542 7.25 48.77 15.51
C ILE A 542 6.78 50.07 16.18
N ILE A 543 7.36 51.19 15.74
CA ILE A 543 6.90 52.53 16.08
C ILE A 543 5.63 52.78 15.25
N PHE A 544 4.50 52.98 15.92
CA PHE A 544 3.27 53.46 15.31
C PHE A 544 3.47 54.91 14.86
N ILE A 545 3.50 55.15 13.55
CA ILE A 545 3.34 56.50 13.01
C ILE A 545 1.85 56.71 12.79
N THR A 546 1.21 57.41 13.73
CA THR A 546 -0.10 58.01 13.52
C THR A 546 0.11 59.34 12.81
N GLU A 547 -0.05 59.37 11.49
CA GLU A 547 -0.19 60.62 10.75
C GLU A 547 -1.64 61.10 10.88
N SER A 548 -1.83 62.05 11.79
CA SER A 548 -2.94 62.99 11.77
C SER A 548 -2.69 64.01 10.66
N GLN A 549 -3.56 64.04 9.66
CA GLN A 549 -3.72 65.20 8.79
C GLN A 549 -5.13 65.76 8.98
N ASP A 550 -5.16 66.89 9.67
CA ASP A 550 -6.27 67.85 9.64
C ASP A 550 -6.32 68.51 8.26
N SER A 551 -7.50 68.52 7.65
CA SER A 551 -7.93 69.63 6.81
C SER A 551 -9.45 69.68 6.79
N ASP A 552 -9.98 70.73 7.39
CA ASP A 552 -11.38 71.16 7.35
C ASP A 552 -11.88 71.29 5.89
N ASP A 553 -13.08 70.78 5.62
CA ASP A 553 -14.11 71.54 4.91
C ASP A 553 -15.49 70.92 5.16
N SER A 554 -16.43 71.82 5.44
CA SER A 554 -17.81 71.62 5.88
C SER A 554 -18.77 71.24 4.75
N ASP A 555 -19.68 70.30 4.98
CA ASP A 555 -21.14 70.57 5.05
C ASP A 555 -22.00 69.28 5.14
N SER A 556 -22.80 69.25 6.20
CA SER A 556 -24.11 68.63 6.48
C SER A 556 -24.62 67.37 5.72
N ASP A 557 -24.93 66.38 6.57
CA ASP A 557 -26.15 65.55 6.64
C ASP A 557 -26.40 64.42 5.62
N GLU A 558 -26.02 63.20 6.01
CA GLU A 558 -26.98 62.17 6.46
C GLU A 558 -26.23 61.04 7.19
N SER A 559 -26.48 60.90 8.50
CA SER A 559 -25.86 59.88 9.34
C SER A 559 -26.38 58.49 8.99
N PHE A 560 -25.60 57.72 8.22
CA PHE A 560 -25.75 56.27 8.14
C PHE A 560 -24.86 55.62 9.21
N ASP A 561 -25.50 54.98 10.19
CA ASP A 561 -24.88 54.41 11.38
C ASP A 561 -24.02 53.18 11.02
N GLU A 562 -22.74 53.42 10.70
CA GLU A 562 -21.77 52.41 10.24
C GLU A 562 -21.37 51.40 11.33
N GLN A 563 -21.78 51.60 12.59
CA GLN A 563 -21.47 50.70 13.69
C GLN A 563 -22.46 49.54 13.86
N GLN A 564 -23.63 49.58 13.19
CA GLN A 564 -24.62 48.48 13.27
C GLN A 564 -24.48 47.39 12.18
N SER A 565 -23.66 47.59 11.13
CA SER A 565 -23.52 46.62 10.04
C SER A 565 -22.43 45.56 10.27
N VAL A 566 -21.46 45.81 11.15
CA VAL A 566 -20.39 44.84 11.44
C VAL A 566 -20.80 43.86 12.55
N ALA A 567 -21.68 44.29 13.45
CA ALA A 567 -22.20 43.46 14.54
C ALA A 567 -23.19 42.39 14.04
N SER A 568 -23.90 42.64 12.93
CA SER A 568 -24.87 41.71 12.34
C SER A 568 -24.24 40.63 11.43
N ILE A 569 -22.93 40.72 11.15
CA ILE A 569 -22.15 39.69 10.42
C ILE A 569 -21.39 38.77 11.39
N MET A 570 -21.52 38.99 12.71
CA MET A 570 -20.96 38.11 13.73
C MET A 570 -21.88 36.90 13.93
N ILE A 571 -21.83 35.96 12.97
CA ILE A 571 -22.22 34.59 13.27
C ILE A 571 -21.32 34.13 14.42
N SER A 572 -21.90 33.66 15.53
CA SER A 572 -21.15 33.20 16.70
C SER A 572 -20.01 32.25 16.26
N ASP A 573 -18.84 32.34 16.89
CA ASP A 573 -17.68 31.46 16.63
C ASP A 573 -18.00 29.95 16.69
N ASN A 574 -19.19 29.59 17.19
CA ASN A 574 -19.73 28.22 17.26
C ASN A 574 -20.39 27.71 15.97
N ASP A 575 -20.66 28.54 14.96
CA ASP A 575 -21.34 28.07 13.76
C ASP A 575 -20.35 27.45 12.75
N ARG A 576 -20.05 26.16 12.94
CA ARG A 576 -19.14 25.38 12.09
C ARG A 576 -19.74 24.99 10.74
N ARG A 577 -21.04 25.23 10.53
CA ARG A 577 -21.86 24.59 9.49
C ARG A 577 -21.39 24.88 8.06
N HIS A 578 -20.71 26.00 7.86
CA HIS A 578 -20.25 26.46 6.55
C HIS A 578 -18.72 26.51 6.40
N ARG A 579 -17.95 26.09 7.41
CA ARG A 579 -16.49 26.07 7.34
C ARG A 579 -16.00 24.82 6.62
N LEU A 580 -15.10 25.01 5.65
CA LEU A 580 -14.47 23.90 4.92
C LEU A 580 -13.25 23.35 5.66
N PHE A 581 -12.50 24.19 6.36
CA PHE A 581 -11.26 23.84 7.04
C PHE A 581 -11.44 24.03 8.53
N ILE A 582 -11.71 22.96 9.29
CA ILE A 582 -12.04 23.10 10.72
C ILE A 582 -10.78 23.02 11.59
N GLY A 583 -10.60 23.98 12.51
CA GLY A 583 -9.52 23.97 13.48
C GLY A 583 -8.13 23.92 12.84
N LYS A 584 -7.35 22.91 13.23
CA LYS A 584 -5.99 22.67 12.73
C LYS A 584 -5.91 22.54 11.23
N ASP A 585 -7.01 22.16 10.58
CA ASP A 585 -7.05 21.99 9.14
C ASP A 585 -6.94 23.32 8.35
N TYR A 586 -7.21 24.46 9.00
CA TYR A 586 -6.85 25.77 8.47
C TYR A 586 -5.38 26.08 8.83
N ALA A 587 -4.52 25.91 7.85
CA ALA A 587 -3.07 25.94 8.05
C ALA A 587 -2.34 26.76 6.98
N ASN A 588 -1.19 27.31 7.38
CA ASN A 588 -0.24 27.96 6.49
C ASN A 588 1.18 27.68 7.02
N ASP A 589 1.87 26.75 6.38
CA ASP A 589 3.18 26.27 6.83
C ASP A 589 4.28 27.34 6.74
N TYR A 590 4.08 28.42 5.97
CA TYR A 590 5.03 29.55 5.90
C TYR A 590 4.94 30.48 7.10
N GLU A 591 3.77 30.56 7.72
CA GLU A 591 3.49 31.43 8.86
C GLU A 591 3.78 30.71 10.16
N LYS A 592 3.20 29.52 10.31
CA LYS A 592 3.30 28.75 11.53
C LYS A 592 3.07 27.28 11.25
N GLY A 593 4.10 26.47 11.49
CA GLY A 593 3.98 25.02 11.48
C GLY A 593 2.98 24.54 12.54
N PHE A 594 2.47 23.32 12.35
CA PHE A 594 1.51 22.72 13.27
C PHE A 594 2.05 22.61 14.71
N GLU A 595 1.53 23.43 15.62
CA GLU A 595 1.82 23.28 17.06
C GLU A 595 0.80 22.32 17.69
N LYS A 596 1.30 21.27 18.35
CA LYS A 596 0.48 20.29 19.10
C LYS A 596 -0.71 19.77 18.29
N ALA A 597 -0.48 18.82 17.38
CA ALA A 597 -1.51 18.16 16.55
C ALA A 597 -2.64 17.42 17.33
N VAL A 598 -2.67 17.54 18.66
CA VAL A 598 -3.58 16.85 19.58
C VAL A 598 -4.86 17.63 19.91
N ALA A 599 -4.94 18.91 19.50
CA ALA A 599 -6.10 19.80 19.69
C ALA A 599 -6.75 20.09 18.31
N PRO A 600 -7.56 19.16 17.76
CA PRO A 600 -7.97 19.18 16.35
C PRO A 600 -8.83 20.38 15.95
N TYR A 601 -9.66 20.88 16.88
CA TYR A 601 -10.63 21.95 16.62
C TYR A 601 -10.10 23.36 16.93
N GLU A 602 -8.86 23.47 17.40
CA GLU A 602 -8.22 24.77 17.64
C GLU A 602 -7.46 25.21 16.40
N ASP A 603 -7.66 26.46 15.97
CA ASP A 603 -6.93 27.02 14.85
C ASP A 603 -5.44 27.17 15.17
N ASN A 604 -4.58 26.97 14.16
CA ASN A 604 -3.14 27.23 14.27
C ASN A 604 -2.80 28.72 14.10
N ILE A 605 -3.59 29.41 13.29
CA ILE A 605 -3.39 30.78 12.83
C ILE A 605 -4.72 31.51 12.87
N ASP A 606 -4.69 32.82 13.06
CA ASP A 606 -5.90 33.64 13.08
C ASP A 606 -6.48 33.79 11.67
N ARG A 607 -7.62 33.16 11.42
CA ARG A 607 -8.34 33.18 10.14
C ARG A 607 -8.71 34.58 9.67
N LYS A 608 -8.90 35.53 10.59
CA LYS A 608 -9.28 36.91 10.27
C LYS A 608 -8.11 37.72 9.71
N HIS A 609 -6.88 37.29 9.95
CA HIS A 609 -5.69 38.06 9.61
C HIS A 609 -4.68 37.30 8.73
N VAL A 610 -4.74 35.97 8.72
CA VAL A 610 -3.79 35.10 8.04
C VAL A 610 -4.55 34.18 7.07
N PRO A 611 -4.29 34.28 5.76
CA PRO A 611 -4.87 33.34 4.80
C PRO A 611 -4.25 31.95 4.99
N ARG A 612 -5.06 30.92 4.74
CA ARG A 612 -4.52 29.55 4.63
C ARG A 612 -3.68 29.42 3.37
N MET A 613 -2.78 28.42 3.37
CA MET A 613 -2.02 28.03 2.19
C MET A 613 -2.82 26.98 1.40
N PRO A 614 -3.19 27.24 0.13
CA PRO A 614 -3.81 26.24 -0.72
C PRO A 614 -2.94 25.01 -0.94
N TRP A 615 -3.58 23.88 -1.17
CA TRP A 615 -2.90 22.60 -1.38
C TRP A 615 -3.30 21.99 -2.72
N HIS A 616 -2.40 22.10 -3.69
CA HIS A 616 -2.51 21.45 -4.99
C HIS A 616 -1.72 20.14 -4.99
N ASP A 617 -2.34 19.04 -5.40
CA ASP A 617 -1.74 17.71 -5.35
C ASP A 617 -2.45 16.72 -6.26
N GLU A 618 -1.82 15.57 -6.50
CA GLU A 618 -2.32 14.52 -7.38
C GLU A 618 -2.34 13.16 -6.68
N ALA A 619 -3.37 12.37 -6.98
CA ALA A 619 -3.47 10.99 -6.56
C ALA A 619 -4.17 10.16 -7.64
N LEU A 620 -4.16 8.84 -7.48
CA LEU A 620 -4.89 7.93 -8.36
C LEU A 620 -5.44 6.74 -7.58
N VAL A 621 -6.45 6.10 -8.15
CA VAL A 621 -6.94 4.78 -7.74
C VAL A 621 -6.68 3.78 -8.86
N VAL A 622 -6.17 2.61 -8.49
CA VAL A 622 -6.06 1.43 -9.35
C VAL A 622 -6.91 0.30 -8.80
N PHE A 623 -7.30 -0.61 -9.68
CA PHE A 623 -8.17 -1.74 -9.39
C PHE A 623 -7.43 -3.06 -9.69
N GLY A 624 -8.08 -4.19 -9.40
CA GLY A 624 -7.66 -5.46 -9.95
C GLY A 624 -6.29 -5.93 -9.45
N GLN A 625 -5.52 -6.54 -10.36
CA GLN A 625 -4.16 -6.99 -10.07
C GLN A 625 -3.22 -5.82 -9.70
N GLY A 626 -3.43 -4.63 -10.27
CA GLY A 626 -2.66 -3.44 -9.92
C GLY A 626 -2.82 -3.05 -8.44
N ALA A 627 -4.05 -3.08 -7.93
CA ALA A 627 -4.32 -2.84 -6.51
C ALA A 627 -3.69 -3.91 -5.61
N ARG A 628 -3.68 -5.16 -6.07
CA ARG A 628 -3.08 -6.28 -5.35
C ARG A 628 -1.56 -6.20 -5.29
N ASP A 629 -0.91 -5.64 -6.30
CA ASP A 629 0.52 -5.31 -6.24
C ASP A 629 0.77 -4.28 -5.13
N VAL A 630 -0.02 -3.19 -5.05
CA VAL A 630 0.06 -2.20 -3.94
C VAL A 630 -0.14 -2.86 -2.57
N ALA A 631 -1.15 -3.73 -2.44
CA ALA A 631 -1.39 -4.52 -1.23
C ALA A 631 -0.18 -5.36 -0.83
N ARG A 632 0.47 -5.99 -1.81
CA ARG A 632 1.67 -6.81 -1.62
C ARG A 632 2.84 -5.99 -1.08
N HIS A 633 3.00 -4.74 -1.52
CA HIS A 633 3.99 -3.83 -0.93
C HIS A 633 3.70 -3.53 0.55
N PHE A 634 2.43 -3.28 0.91
CA PHE A 634 2.02 -3.10 2.31
C PHE A 634 2.35 -4.33 3.15
N ILE A 635 1.89 -5.52 2.71
CA ILE A 635 2.08 -6.79 3.39
C ILE A 635 3.57 -7.08 3.63
N GLN A 636 4.40 -6.88 2.60
CA GLN A 636 5.85 -7.07 2.71
C GLN A 636 6.44 -6.21 3.82
N ARG A 637 6.03 -4.95 3.92
CA ARG A 637 6.50 -4.05 4.98
C ARG A 637 5.92 -4.45 6.32
N TRP A 638 4.61 -4.57 6.45
CA TRP A 638 3.95 -4.95 7.70
C TRP A 638 4.62 -6.14 8.36
N ASN A 639 4.84 -7.22 7.61
CA ASN A 639 5.42 -8.46 8.13
C ASN A 639 6.86 -8.27 8.64
N ILE A 640 7.69 -7.49 7.94
CA ILE A 640 9.05 -7.18 8.40
C ILE A 640 9.02 -6.32 9.67
N HIS A 641 8.15 -5.32 9.72
CA HIS A 641 8.05 -4.43 10.87
C HIS A 641 7.46 -5.13 12.10
N LYS A 642 6.53 -6.08 11.89
CA LYS A 642 6.09 -7.01 12.93
C LYS A 642 7.28 -7.81 13.46
N CYS A 643 8.10 -8.42 12.60
CA CYS A 643 9.29 -9.15 13.06
C CYS A 643 10.26 -8.29 13.88
N GLU A 644 10.43 -7.02 13.52
CA GLU A 644 11.35 -6.12 14.21
C GLU A 644 10.83 -5.67 15.58
N LYS A 645 9.52 -5.50 15.75
CA LYS A 645 8.94 -4.77 16.89
C LYS A 645 7.93 -5.54 17.72
N ASN A 646 7.18 -6.44 17.09
CA ASN A 646 5.97 -7.07 17.60
C ASN A 646 5.99 -8.58 17.29
N LEU A 647 7.17 -9.20 17.26
CA LEU A 647 7.33 -10.61 16.88
C LEU A 647 6.49 -11.52 17.80
N ASN A 648 6.57 -11.28 19.11
CA ASN A 648 5.89 -12.05 20.15
C ASN A 648 4.57 -11.39 20.61
N ASP A 649 4.05 -10.43 19.85
CA ASP A 649 2.76 -9.78 20.12
C ASP A 649 1.74 -10.35 19.14
N ASP A 650 0.99 -11.34 19.64
CA ASP A 650 0.00 -12.10 18.87
C ASP A 650 -1.17 -11.22 18.42
N SER A 651 -1.33 -10.04 19.04
CA SER A 651 -2.34 -9.06 18.64
C SER A 651 -2.02 -8.39 17.30
N TYR A 652 -0.81 -8.57 16.76
CA TYR A 652 -0.43 -8.20 15.41
C TYR A 652 -0.22 -9.48 14.61
N SER A 653 -1.07 -9.77 13.64
CA SER A 653 -0.94 -10.96 12.79
C SER A 653 0.00 -10.70 11.61
N PHE A 654 0.61 -11.76 11.07
CA PHE A 654 1.21 -11.70 9.74
C PHE A 654 0.11 -11.61 8.68
N LEU A 655 0.35 -10.79 7.66
CA LEU A 655 -0.57 -10.60 6.55
C LEU A 655 -0.17 -11.46 5.36
N LEU A 656 -1.17 -11.91 4.60
CA LEU A 656 -1.01 -12.77 3.43
C LEU A 656 -1.61 -12.07 2.21
N PRO A 657 -0.97 -12.16 1.03
CA PRO A 657 -1.58 -11.67 -0.20
C PRO A 657 -2.72 -12.60 -0.62
N LYS A 658 -3.81 -12.02 -1.13
CA LYS A 658 -4.86 -12.78 -1.82
C LYS A 658 -4.35 -13.39 -3.12
N SER A 659 -5.03 -14.44 -3.58
CA SER A 659 -4.78 -15.10 -4.87
C SER A 659 -4.77 -14.08 -5.99
N TYR A 660 -4.08 -14.30 -7.11
CA TYR A 660 -4.26 -13.46 -8.31
C TYR A 660 -5.32 -14.02 -9.27
N SER A 661 -5.75 -15.27 -9.08
CA SER A 661 -6.71 -15.97 -9.94
C SER A 661 -8.17 -15.58 -9.71
N ASP A 662 -8.48 -14.95 -8.58
CA ASP A 662 -9.84 -14.64 -8.11
C ASP A 662 -10.30 -13.22 -8.51
N ILE A 663 -9.46 -12.50 -9.27
CA ILE A 663 -9.77 -11.16 -9.76
C ILE A 663 -9.77 -11.21 -11.28
N GLU A 664 -10.95 -11.07 -11.85
CA GLU A 664 -11.07 -10.70 -13.25
C GLU A 664 -10.93 -9.18 -13.32
N ASP A 665 -9.96 -8.70 -14.10
CA ASP A 665 -9.55 -7.29 -14.12
C ASP A 665 -10.68 -6.30 -14.49
N LEU A 666 -11.81 -6.81 -15.00
CA LEU A 666 -13.00 -6.06 -15.41
C LEU A 666 -14.18 -6.12 -14.43
N THR A 667 -14.15 -6.92 -13.35
CA THR A 667 -15.33 -7.20 -12.50
C THR A 667 -15.48 -6.33 -11.26
N VAL A 668 -14.58 -5.37 -11.01
CA VAL A 668 -14.81 -4.35 -9.96
C VAL A 668 -15.78 -3.30 -10.51
N ASP A 669 -17.02 -3.70 -10.80
CA ASP A 669 -18.09 -2.83 -11.34
C ASP A 669 -18.72 -1.93 -10.28
N ASN A 670 -18.41 -2.18 -9.01
CA ASN A 670 -18.86 -1.37 -7.88
C ASN A 670 -18.11 -0.04 -7.74
N TRP A 671 -17.26 0.35 -8.70
CA TRP A 671 -16.61 1.66 -8.72
C TRP A 671 -17.63 2.81 -8.64
N ARG A 672 -18.85 2.60 -9.16
CA ARG A 672 -19.97 3.56 -9.08
C ARG A 672 -20.42 3.86 -7.66
N GLU A 673 -20.08 3.01 -6.69
CA GLU A 673 -20.40 3.25 -5.27
C GLU A 673 -19.50 4.33 -4.66
N PHE A 674 -18.33 4.61 -5.24
CA PHE A 674 -17.35 5.52 -4.64
C PHE A 674 -16.70 6.53 -5.58
N LEU A 675 -16.75 6.35 -6.90
CA LEU A 675 -16.32 7.34 -7.88
C LEU A 675 -17.53 8.06 -8.48
N ASP A 676 -17.37 9.36 -8.70
CA ASP A 676 -18.37 10.17 -9.42
C ASP A 676 -18.22 9.99 -10.95
N ASP A 677 -16.99 9.76 -11.43
CA ASP A 677 -16.65 9.62 -12.84
C ASP A 677 -16.20 8.18 -13.20
N GLU A 678 -16.40 7.80 -14.46
CA GLU A 678 -15.97 6.48 -14.95
C GLU A 678 -14.44 6.36 -14.98
N PRO A 679 -13.87 5.25 -14.47
CA PRO A 679 -12.44 4.99 -14.56
C PRO A 679 -12.02 4.64 -16.00
N PHE A 680 -10.78 4.99 -16.34
CA PHE A 680 -10.16 4.70 -17.63
C PHE A 680 -9.61 3.27 -17.66
N CYS A 681 -9.60 2.65 -18.85
CA CYS A 681 -8.90 1.39 -19.09
C CYS A 681 -7.47 1.68 -19.55
N VAL A 682 -6.47 1.25 -18.77
CA VAL A 682 -5.06 1.57 -18.97
C VAL A 682 -4.16 0.40 -18.55
N ASP A 683 -2.96 0.35 -19.10
CA ASP A 683 -1.90 -0.51 -18.57
C ASP A 683 -1.26 0.16 -17.35
N THR A 684 -1.15 -0.56 -16.25
CA THR A 684 -0.54 -0.05 -15.01
C THR A 684 0.69 -0.85 -14.63
N GLN A 685 1.61 -0.23 -13.91
CA GLN A 685 2.73 -0.93 -13.30
C GLN A 685 3.11 -0.26 -11.98
N CYS A 686 3.03 -1.01 -10.88
CA CYS A 686 3.52 -0.50 -9.60
C CYS A 686 5.03 -0.31 -9.64
N VAL A 687 5.51 0.82 -9.12
CA VAL A 687 6.94 1.14 -8.94
C VAL A 687 7.16 1.68 -7.53
N ARG A 688 8.38 1.56 -7.01
CA ARG A 688 8.70 1.97 -5.63
C ARG A 688 10.17 2.33 -5.43
N SER A 689 10.42 2.98 -4.30
CA SER A 689 11.76 3.23 -3.75
C SER A 689 11.84 2.59 -2.37
N THR A 690 12.62 1.53 -2.23
CA THR A 690 12.73 0.80 -0.95
C THR A 690 14.08 0.12 -0.78
N SER A 691 14.48 -0.15 0.46
CA SER A 691 15.78 -0.72 0.80
C SER A 691 15.69 -1.60 2.06
N LEU A 692 16.84 -2.03 2.56
CA LEU A 692 16.95 -2.89 3.74
C LEU A 692 16.23 -2.30 4.96
N TRP A 693 16.41 -1.00 5.23
CA TRP A 693 15.85 -0.38 6.43
C TRP A 693 14.32 -0.23 6.36
N SER A 694 13.75 -0.11 5.16
CA SER A 694 12.34 0.24 4.98
C SER A 694 11.43 -0.92 4.60
N SER A 695 11.97 -2.00 4.00
CA SER A 695 11.19 -3.20 3.66
C SER A 695 11.97 -4.50 3.83
N GLY A 696 13.16 -4.48 4.46
CA GLY A 696 13.96 -5.68 4.70
C GLY A 696 14.59 -6.29 3.43
N ILE A 697 14.58 -5.58 2.29
CA ILE A 697 15.13 -6.09 1.03
C ILE A 697 16.64 -5.85 0.95
N LYS A 698 17.41 -6.86 0.54
CA LYS A 698 18.87 -6.77 0.51
C LYS A 698 19.44 -5.93 -0.63
N SER A 699 18.67 -5.75 -1.70
CA SER A 699 19.03 -4.94 -2.86
C SER A 699 18.04 -3.80 -2.98
N THR A 700 18.51 -2.57 -2.88
CA THR A 700 17.69 -1.36 -3.01
C THR A 700 16.95 -1.36 -4.34
N GLU A 701 15.64 -1.17 -4.27
CA GLU A 701 14.80 -0.94 -5.43
C GLU A 701 14.63 0.56 -5.64
N LYS A 702 14.83 0.99 -6.88
CA LYS A 702 14.71 2.39 -7.33
C LYS A 702 13.90 2.46 -8.64
N SER A 703 12.85 1.65 -8.73
CA SER A 703 12.06 1.48 -9.95
C SER A 703 11.32 2.75 -10.36
N ILE A 704 10.99 3.65 -9.40
CA ILE A 704 10.49 5.00 -9.68
C ILE A 704 11.51 5.80 -10.52
N GLN A 705 12.77 5.91 -10.06
CA GLN A 705 13.80 6.65 -10.79
C GLN A 705 14.03 6.06 -12.18
N ASN A 706 14.07 4.73 -12.29
CA ASN A 706 14.26 4.06 -13.57
C ASN A 706 13.09 4.33 -14.53
N ALA A 707 11.85 4.36 -14.03
CA ALA A 707 10.67 4.72 -14.81
C ALA A 707 10.78 6.15 -15.32
N TYR A 708 11.06 7.11 -14.43
CA TYR A 708 11.27 8.52 -14.82
C TYR A 708 12.30 8.67 -15.95
N ILE A 709 13.49 8.09 -15.79
CA ILE A 709 14.57 8.19 -16.79
C ILE A 709 14.14 7.61 -18.14
N GLN A 710 13.53 6.42 -18.13
CA GLN A 710 13.09 5.77 -19.37
C GLN A 710 11.94 6.52 -20.05
N MET A 711 10.97 7.04 -19.28
CA MET A 711 9.86 7.82 -19.83
C MET A 711 10.32 9.16 -20.39
N ILE A 712 11.25 9.85 -19.72
CA ILE A 712 11.88 11.07 -20.24
C ILE A 712 12.59 10.77 -21.57
N GLY A 713 13.41 9.71 -21.62
CA GLY A 713 14.14 9.33 -22.84
C GLY A 713 13.22 8.92 -24.00
N ALA A 714 12.06 8.31 -23.71
CA ALA A 714 11.11 7.85 -24.73
C ALA A 714 10.11 8.92 -25.20
N ALA A 715 10.02 10.06 -24.51
CA ALA A 715 9.04 11.10 -24.83
C ALA A 715 9.24 11.67 -26.25
N LYS A 716 8.17 11.88 -27.01
CA LYS A 716 8.26 12.34 -28.41
C LYS A 716 7.98 13.83 -28.61
N HIS A 717 7.08 14.41 -27.81
CA HIS A 717 6.57 15.77 -28.06
C HIS A 717 6.77 16.70 -26.89
N TYR A 718 6.35 16.30 -25.68
CA TYR A 718 6.54 17.11 -24.50
C TYR A 718 6.61 16.27 -23.23
N ILE A 719 7.06 16.90 -22.15
CA ILE A 719 7.01 16.39 -20.79
C ILE A 719 6.37 17.47 -19.91
N TYR A 720 5.43 17.07 -19.07
CA TYR A 720 4.84 17.89 -18.03
C TYR A 720 5.25 17.33 -16.66
N ILE A 721 5.82 18.16 -15.79
CA ILE A 721 6.27 17.78 -14.46
C ILE A 721 5.65 18.73 -13.45
N GLU A 722 4.77 18.20 -12.61
CA GLU A 722 4.41 18.80 -11.33
C GLU A 722 5.16 18.08 -10.22
N ASN A 723 5.89 18.83 -9.39
CA ASN A 723 6.58 18.22 -8.26
C ASN A 723 6.82 19.21 -7.12
N GLN A 724 6.78 18.72 -5.89
CA GLN A 724 7.14 19.53 -4.72
C GLN A 724 8.62 19.95 -4.75
N PHE A 725 9.50 19.12 -5.29
CA PHE A 725 10.93 19.39 -5.37
C PHE A 725 11.49 19.13 -6.76
N PHE A 726 12.40 19.99 -7.21
CA PHE A 726 13.20 19.78 -8.41
C PHE A 726 14.69 19.83 -8.07
N ILE A 727 15.17 18.79 -7.38
CA ILE A 727 16.57 18.64 -6.99
C ILE A 727 17.22 17.54 -7.83
N THR A 728 17.87 17.95 -8.92
CA THR A 728 18.58 17.07 -9.84
C THR A 728 19.63 17.86 -10.62
N ILE A 729 20.87 17.36 -10.71
CA ILE A 729 21.99 18.10 -11.28
C ILE A 729 22.77 17.18 -12.23
N VAL A 730 23.18 17.68 -13.40
CA VAL A 730 23.86 16.88 -14.42
C VAL A 730 25.29 16.54 -13.95
N GLY A 731 25.52 15.28 -13.57
CA GLY A 731 26.87 14.78 -13.24
C GLY A 731 27.45 15.33 -11.93
N ASP A 732 26.61 15.72 -10.97
CA ASP A 732 27.05 16.23 -9.67
C ASP A 732 27.54 15.11 -8.73
N ARG A 733 28.48 15.43 -7.83
CA ARG A 733 29.05 14.47 -6.88
C ARG A 733 28.12 14.15 -5.71
N LEU A 734 27.34 15.14 -5.26
CA LEU A 734 26.43 15.06 -4.12
C LEU A 734 25.02 14.63 -4.55
N VAL A 735 24.47 15.24 -5.60
CA VAL A 735 23.15 14.92 -6.14
C VAL A 735 23.28 13.75 -7.12
N LYS A 736 22.86 12.56 -6.67
CA LYS A 736 23.11 11.27 -7.36
C LYS A 736 22.04 10.85 -8.36
N ASN A 737 20.83 11.42 -8.31
CA ASN A 737 19.76 11.04 -9.23
C ASN A 737 20.07 11.56 -10.64
N GLU A 738 19.63 10.83 -11.68
CA GLU A 738 20.01 11.13 -13.07
C GLU A 738 18.87 11.78 -13.88
N LEU A 739 17.88 12.40 -13.23
CA LEU A 739 16.73 13.00 -13.92
C LEU A 739 17.16 14.19 -14.80
N ALA A 740 17.98 15.12 -14.28
CA ALA A 740 18.52 16.25 -15.04
C ALA A 740 19.34 15.79 -16.24
N LYS A 741 20.12 14.71 -16.07
CA LYS A 741 20.89 14.11 -17.16
C LYS A 741 19.95 13.55 -18.24
N ALA A 742 18.87 12.85 -17.85
CA ALA A 742 17.88 12.36 -18.81
C ALA A 742 17.18 13.50 -19.55
N LEU A 743 16.77 14.57 -18.84
CA LEU A 743 16.17 15.76 -19.43
C LEU A 743 17.13 16.45 -20.41
N PHE A 744 18.37 16.70 -19.99
CA PHE A 744 19.42 17.27 -20.82
C PHE A 744 19.61 16.47 -22.11
N MET A 745 19.80 15.15 -22.01
CA MET A 745 20.00 14.29 -23.18
C MET A 745 18.79 14.31 -24.11
N ARG A 746 17.57 14.33 -23.57
CA ARG A 746 16.35 14.36 -24.40
C ARG A 746 16.18 15.69 -25.14
N ILE A 747 16.47 16.81 -24.48
CA ILE A 747 16.43 18.15 -25.10
C ILE A 747 17.50 18.24 -26.19
N LYS A 748 18.73 17.82 -25.88
CA LYS A 748 19.83 17.78 -26.84
C LYS A 748 19.45 16.98 -28.09
N GLN A 749 18.91 15.77 -27.91
CA GLN A 749 18.45 14.95 -29.03
C GLN A 749 17.38 15.67 -29.88
N ALA A 750 16.42 16.35 -29.25
CA ALA A 750 15.39 17.11 -29.97
C ALA A 750 16.01 18.26 -30.78
N HIS A 751 16.95 18.99 -30.17
CA HIS A 751 17.66 20.10 -30.79
C HIS A 751 18.46 19.64 -32.01
N GLU A 752 19.27 18.58 -31.86
CA GLU A 752 20.06 17.97 -32.95
C GLU A 752 19.16 17.48 -34.09
N SER A 753 18.01 16.90 -33.76
CA SER A 753 17.03 16.39 -34.73
C SER A 753 16.12 17.48 -35.30
N LYS A 754 16.27 18.74 -34.89
CA LYS A 754 15.39 19.88 -35.25
C LYS A 754 13.91 19.62 -34.98
N GLU A 755 13.61 18.84 -33.94
CA GLU A 755 12.25 18.52 -33.52
C GLU A 755 11.70 19.56 -32.55
N LYS A 756 10.41 19.89 -32.69
CA LYS A 756 9.71 20.73 -31.70
C LYS A 756 9.41 19.88 -30.46
N PHE A 757 10.17 20.11 -29.39
CA PHE A 757 9.99 19.44 -28.10
C PHE A 757 9.84 20.45 -26.95
N ARG A 758 8.95 20.19 -25.99
CA ARG A 758 8.65 21.11 -24.87
C ARG A 758 8.75 20.41 -23.53
N ILE A 759 9.26 21.10 -22.51
CA ILE A 759 9.26 20.62 -21.13
C ILE A 759 8.64 21.71 -20.26
N TYR A 760 7.61 21.34 -19.52
CA TYR A 760 6.93 22.19 -18.55
C TYR A 760 7.25 21.66 -17.16
N VAL A 761 7.77 22.52 -16.30
CA VAL A 761 8.09 22.18 -14.91
C VAL A 761 7.37 23.16 -14.01
N VAL A 762 6.47 22.64 -13.19
CA VAL A 762 5.69 23.40 -12.20
C VAL A 762 6.12 22.90 -10.82
N ILE A 763 6.65 23.83 -10.03
CA ILE A 763 7.08 23.59 -8.65
C ILE A 763 6.54 24.71 -7.76
N PRO A 764 6.41 24.48 -6.43
CA PRO A 764 6.09 25.54 -5.50
C PRO A 764 7.07 26.71 -5.63
N LEU A 765 6.56 27.94 -5.55
CA LEU A 765 7.41 29.15 -5.54
C LEU A 765 8.44 29.11 -4.39
N PHE A 766 8.04 28.55 -3.25
CA PHE A 766 8.89 28.33 -2.10
C PHE A 766 8.64 26.93 -1.52
N PRO A 767 9.67 26.21 -1.07
CA PRO A 767 9.47 24.98 -0.30
C PRO A 767 8.66 25.23 0.98
N GLY A 768 7.66 24.38 1.27
CA GLY A 768 6.79 24.51 2.44
C GLY A 768 7.48 24.17 3.77
N PHE A 769 8.26 25.10 4.30
CA PHE A 769 8.92 24.98 5.61
C PHE A 769 8.72 26.24 6.45
N ASP A 770 8.55 26.05 7.75
CA ASP A 770 8.59 27.12 8.77
C ASP A 770 10.04 27.55 9.09
N SER A 771 11.01 26.66 8.90
CA SER A 771 12.44 26.91 9.13
C SER A 771 13.12 27.59 7.94
N LEU A 772 13.61 28.82 8.17
CA LEU A 772 14.38 29.59 7.18
C LEU A 772 15.64 28.86 6.69
N ASN A 773 16.34 28.13 7.57
CA ASN A 773 17.55 27.38 7.19
C ASN A 773 17.22 26.21 6.26
N ALA A 774 16.14 25.47 6.54
CA ALA A 774 15.69 24.38 5.68
C ALA A 774 15.23 24.92 4.32
N LEU A 775 14.47 26.01 4.32
CA LEU A 775 14.05 26.73 3.11
C LEU A 775 15.25 27.11 2.23
N HIS A 776 16.26 27.76 2.81
CA HIS A 776 17.47 28.18 2.08
C HIS A 776 18.24 26.99 1.52
N ALA A 777 18.43 25.92 2.29
CA ALA A 777 19.16 24.74 1.84
C ALA A 777 18.47 24.06 0.64
N VAL A 778 17.16 23.91 0.70
CA VAL A 778 16.39 23.30 -0.40
C VAL A 778 16.39 24.20 -1.62
N LEU A 779 16.15 25.50 -1.45
CA LEU A 779 16.16 26.45 -2.56
C LEU A 779 17.53 26.51 -3.24
N PHE A 780 18.62 26.46 -2.47
CA PHE A 780 19.98 26.38 -3.03
C PHE A 780 20.12 25.22 -4.01
N PHE A 781 19.66 24.02 -3.63
CA PHE A 781 19.72 22.86 -4.52
C PHE A 781 18.76 22.94 -5.70
N ILE A 782 17.57 23.55 -5.54
CA ILE A 782 16.66 23.82 -6.66
C ILE A 782 17.32 24.76 -7.67
N MET A 783 17.89 25.88 -7.21
CA MET A 783 18.58 26.84 -8.08
C MET A 783 19.77 26.19 -8.78
N ARG A 784 20.54 25.34 -8.08
CA ARG A 784 21.65 24.58 -8.70
C ARG A 784 21.20 23.51 -9.70
N SER A 785 19.96 23.04 -9.58
CA SER A 785 19.37 22.09 -10.53
C SER A 785 18.97 22.78 -11.83
N ILE A 786 18.40 23.97 -11.72
CA ILE A 786 17.81 24.69 -12.85
C ILE A 786 18.84 25.62 -13.52
N THR A 787 19.38 26.62 -12.81
CA THR A 787 20.10 27.77 -13.43
C THR A 787 21.47 28.10 -12.86
N LYS A 788 21.88 27.57 -11.69
CA LYS A 788 23.11 27.99 -11.00
C LYS A 788 24.20 26.92 -11.00
N GLY A 789 25.41 27.32 -11.42
CA GLY A 789 26.59 26.46 -11.48
C GLY A 789 26.70 25.70 -12.81
N GLY A 790 27.94 25.36 -13.20
CA GLY A 790 28.26 24.85 -14.53
C GLY A 790 27.60 23.52 -14.92
N ASN A 791 27.04 22.79 -13.94
CA ASN A 791 26.34 21.51 -14.11
C ASN A 791 24.81 21.61 -13.98
N SER A 792 24.26 22.82 -13.81
CA SER A 792 22.81 23.03 -13.84
C SER A 792 22.24 22.73 -15.23
N LEU A 793 20.95 22.41 -15.31
CA LEU A 793 20.30 22.05 -16.57
C LEU A 793 20.44 23.16 -17.63
N PHE A 794 20.15 24.42 -17.28
CA PHE A 794 20.26 25.55 -18.21
C PHE A 794 21.70 25.82 -18.63
N CYS A 795 22.65 25.89 -17.68
CA CYS A 795 24.05 26.15 -18.05
C CYS A 795 24.64 25.04 -18.94
N ARG A 796 24.17 23.80 -18.80
CA ARG A 796 24.55 22.69 -19.67
C ARG A 796 23.95 22.82 -21.07
N LEU A 797 22.70 23.28 -21.18
CA LEU A 797 22.03 23.51 -22.44
C LEU A 797 22.56 24.74 -23.18
N GLU A 798 22.92 25.81 -22.49
CA GLU A 798 23.51 27.01 -23.11
C GLU A 798 24.92 26.77 -23.68
N LYS A 799 25.64 25.79 -23.11
CA LYS A 799 26.98 25.41 -23.57
C LYS A 799 26.97 24.49 -24.79
N GLU A 800 25.85 23.80 -25.03
CA GLU A 800 25.65 22.90 -26.16
C GLU A 800 25.02 23.67 -27.33
#